data_AF-A0A955EIZ6-F1
#
_entry.id   AF-A0A955EIZ6-F1
#
_cell.length_a   1.000
_cell.length_b   1.000
_cell.length_c   1.000
_cell.angle_alpha   90.00
_cell.angle_beta   90.00
_cell.angle_gamma   90.00
#
_symmetry.space_group_name_H-M   'P 1'
#
loop_
_entity.id
_entity.type
_entity.pdbx_description
1 polymer ?
#
loop_
_entity_poly.entity_id
_entity_poly.type
_entity_poly.pdbx_seq_one_letter_code
_entity_poly.pdbx_strand_id
1 'polypeptide(L)'
;MCFPIRLSGIAAGVLLTSLAGAGTPVVVESGWGLVAEVEADTPRSPRFHPLDGSILYASDGSGEGLYRFTRQQLAPFRIATYDRPATILIDPDDGDVFIAENYSGAIFHYDWTTHASTNWGLVFDSGDNDPVGMVIVPAGYTGPLATAGEVVSVDSGATNPDGVWQWSLDTMGGETRIMADSEPFEDLRDVAVAANTLFLADGVAGVYRVSAGGAAEPFPISPPVTLVQGIVTDPNSGELIIVDGVNGSVLRVNPITGASSEILTGLTISPNAMSPVSFSADGRELVVADHAGGRIYIYADCGAVLDPIEDCNQNGIRDLCEFDTSEELSDCNRNGIDDTCEIAAGLTPDCNEDGIPDDCASCPPVDIVFVMDTSSSMNDEASVICATVTALSAYIANQGIDLQAEYLGIADTPGGAFGCLTDSVINRFGTTVPGMPPAGNETLGDCPGGSEVPSEDWARATSIVAAYQPWRPGALRIVVPISDEGPWCGDPVNVFDDDATFHAITIALGGEVIISPLLGTGSSQAVIDRGALLADATGGEWTLTTEGGQEIFDSISNIVLAACFRVTDCNQNGIPDDCDIASGHSADVDPADGIPDECQIPADCNGNDIPDAVEIYQGLIPDCNGNRIPDDCEVIYGLATDCNGNGNPDECDIIEDGFPTGLLENTTGAENSRFLGPPDDVYWGLGGQIVTFDLTFPPYLTDGPGADFNVYEVNTGANEFSMVSVLVSADGVNFVSVDSSMGPWVPIAGDVVPGDTAAFTHSYDIAASGLSNVRYIRLDGNGTGGAGASTGFDLDAIGIIHGGLSVDGNGNGVPDECDCRGDANLDGF
;
A
#
# COMPACT_ATOMS: atom_id res chain seq x y z
N MET A 1 -34.48 33.38 -9.90
CA MET A 1 -35.74 33.20 -9.15
C MET A 1 -36.35 31.87 -9.56
N CYS A 2 -35.99 30.80 -8.87
CA CYS A 2 -36.78 29.56 -8.85
C CYS A 2 -36.75 29.11 -7.38
N PHE A 3 -37.93 29.06 -6.76
CA PHE A 3 -38.13 28.55 -5.40
C PHE A 3 -38.24 27.02 -5.43
N PRO A 4 -37.76 26.30 -4.42
CA PRO A 4 -38.15 24.91 -4.20
C PRO A 4 -39.55 24.87 -3.58
N ILE A 5 -40.41 24.00 -4.09
CA ILE A 5 -41.72 23.70 -3.51
C ILE A 5 -41.50 22.69 -2.38
N ARG A 6 -41.70 23.12 -1.12
CA ARG A 6 -41.88 22.19 0.01
C ARG A 6 -43.26 21.57 -0.11
N LEU A 7 -43.34 20.25 -0.34
CA LEU A 7 -44.55 19.47 -0.11
C LEU A 7 -44.53 18.96 1.34
N SER A 8 -45.12 19.76 2.23
CA SER A 8 -45.45 19.33 3.59
C SER A 8 -46.80 18.59 3.58
N GLY A 9 -46.78 17.33 4.02
CA GLY A 9 -47.97 16.61 4.50
C GLY A 9 -48.56 15.58 3.53
N ILE A 10 -48.02 14.36 3.55
CA ILE A 10 -48.76 13.14 3.21
C ILE A 10 -48.45 12.11 4.30
N ALA A 11 -49.49 11.43 4.77
CA ALA A 11 -49.44 10.48 5.88
C ALA A 11 -48.57 9.25 5.56
N ALA A 12 -47.89 8.74 6.60
CA ALA A 12 -47.18 7.48 6.64
C ALA A 12 -48.02 6.34 6.03
N GLY A 13 -47.44 5.64 5.04
CA GLY A 13 -48.06 4.45 4.45
C GLY A 13 -47.73 4.15 3.00
N VAL A 14 -47.05 5.03 2.26
CA VAL A 14 -46.66 4.75 0.87
C VAL A 14 -45.39 5.52 0.53
N LEU A 15 -44.22 4.89 0.60
CA LEU A 15 -43.06 5.10 -0.28
C LEU A 15 -42.00 4.03 0.05
N LEU A 16 -42.12 2.85 -0.57
CA LEU A 16 -41.09 1.80 -0.63
C LEU A 16 -40.90 1.35 -2.09
N THR A 17 -41.18 2.24 -3.04
CA THR A 17 -41.34 1.91 -4.46
C THR A 17 -40.42 2.70 -5.39
N SER A 18 -39.29 3.27 -4.91
CA SER A 18 -38.34 3.96 -5.80
C SER A 18 -37.29 3.06 -6.46
N LEU A 19 -37.02 1.86 -5.93
CA LEU A 19 -36.04 0.94 -6.53
C LEU A 19 -36.62 -0.02 -7.59
N ALA A 20 -37.95 -0.21 -7.63
CA ALA A 20 -38.56 -1.25 -8.46
C ALA A 20 -38.65 -0.83 -9.94
N GLY A 21 -37.76 -1.40 -10.76
CA GLY A 21 -37.96 -1.48 -12.21
C GLY A 21 -39.22 -2.26 -12.56
N ALA A 22 -39.72 -2.11 -13.79
CA ALA A 22 -40.84 -2.93 -14.26
C ALA A 22 -40.40 -4.41 -14.34
N GLY A 23 -40.83 -5.24 -13.40
CA GLY A 23 -40.46 -6.66 -13.33
C GLY A 23 -39.79 -7.09 -12.03
N THR A 24 -39.50 -6.18 -11.11
CA THR A 24 -38.93 -6.50 -9.79
C THR A 24 -39.91 -7.37 -8.97
N PRO A 25 -39.43 -8.43 -8.28
CA PRO A 25 -40.27 -9.26 -7.43
C PRO A 25 -40.94 -8.45 -6.31
N VAL A 26 -42.16 -8.84 -5.94
CA VAL A 26 -42.98 -8.14 -4.95
C VAL A 26 -42.86 -8.85 -3.61
N VAL A 27 -42.50 -8.09 -2.58
CA VAL A 27 -42.55 -8.54 -1.19
C VAL A 27 -44.00 -8.58 -0.71
N VAL A 28 -44.42 -9.75 -0.23
CA VAL A 28 -45.79 -10.03 0.20
C VAL A 28 -45.88 -10.13 1.73
N GLU A 29 -44.81 -10.58 2.40
CA GLU A 29 -44.74 -10.64 3.85
C GLU A 29 -44.55 -9.24 4.46
N SER A 30 -45.41 -8.89 5.42
CA SER A 30 -45.32 -7.60 6.10
C SER A 30 -44.05 -7.51 6.94
N GLY A 31 -43.34 -6.39 6.84
CA GLY A 31 -42.08 -6.17 7.55
C GLY A 31 -40.88 -6.32 6.64
N TRP A 32 -40.92 -7.19 5.62
CA TRP A 32 -39.80 -7.32 4.69
C TRP A 32 -39.80 -6.23 3.61
N GLY A 33 -38.62 -5.78 3.20
CA GLY A 33 -38.42 -4.80 2.13
C GLY A 33 -37.28 -5.22 1.19
N LEU A 34 -37.40 -4.87 -0.10
CA LEU A 34 -36.29 -4.98 -1.05
C LEU A 34 -35.30 -3.85 -0.75
N VAL A 35 -34.04 -4.21 -0.58
CA VAL A 35 -32.99 -3.27 -0.18
C VAL A 35 -31.83 -3.23 -1.19
N ALA A 36 -31.66 -4.23 -2.05
CA ALA A 36 -30.74 -4.16 -3.18
C ALA A 36 -31.11 -5.11 -4.32
N GLU A 37 -30.74 -4.73 -5.54
CA GLU A 37 -30.83 -5.52 -6.75
C GLU A 37 -29.46 -5.49 -7.46
N VAL A 38 -28.92 -6.65 -7.79
CA VAL A 38 -27.58 -6.85 -8.33
C VAL A 38 -27.67 -7.55 -9.67
N GLU A 39 -27.01 -7.01 -10.70
CA GLU A 39 -26.84 -7.72 -11.97
C GLU A 39 -25.78 -8.81 -11.84
N ALA A 40 -26.13 -10.03 -12.25
CA ALA A 40 -25.25 -11.18 -12.16
C ALA A 40 -25.50 -12.14 -13.33
N ASP A 41 -24.44 -12.62 -13.99
CA ASP A 41 -24.57 -13.61 -15.06
C ASP A 41 -24.87 -15.00 -14.48
N THR A 42 -26.07 -15.52 -14.78
CA THR A 42 -26.64 -16.80 -14.30
C THR A 42 -26.24 -17.21 -12.86
N PRO A 43 -26.64 -16.42 -11.84
CA PRO A 43 -26.22 -16.64 -10.46
C PRO A 43 -26.85 -17.89 -9.83
N ARG A 44 -26.08 -18.56 -8.97
CA ARG A 44 -26.41 -19.77 -8.21
C ARG A 44 -25.89 -19.67 -6.79
N SER A 45 -26.58 -20.34 -5.88
CA SER A 45 -26.13 -20.54 -4.49
C SER A 45 -25.55 -19.29 -3.81
N PRO A 46 -26.31 -18.18 -3.72
CA PRO A 46 -25.83 -17.01 -3.00
C PRO A 46 -25.71 -17.32 -1.50
N ARG A 47 -24.64 -16.86 -0.85
CA ARG A 47 -24.36 -17.05 0.59
C ARG A 47 -23.76 -15.78 1.19
N PHE A 48 -24.12 -15.50 2.43
CA PHE A 48 -23.46 -14.46 3.23
C PHE A 48 -22.17 -15.04 3.81
N HIS A 49 -21.07 -14.33 3.61
CA HIS A 49 -19.76 -14.70 4.15
C HIS A 49 -19.66 -14.23 5.62
N PRO A 50 -19.27 -15.12 6.54
CA PRO A 50 -19.42 -14.90 7.98
C PRO A 50 -18.39 -13.91 8.57
N LEU A 51 -17.23 -13.74 7.92
CA LEU A 51 -16.15 -12.92 8.47
C LEU A 51 -16.21 -11.45 8.06
N ASP A 52 -16.76 -11.15 6.87
CA ASP A 52 -16.70 -9.80 6.28
C ASP A 52 -18.06 -9.27 5.81
N GLY A 53 -19.13 -10.07 5.96
CA GLY A 53 -20.49 -9.73 5.54
C GLY A 53 -20.70 -9.64 4.04
N SER A 54 -19.70 -10.00 3.22
CA SER A 54 -19.84 -10.01 1.77
C SER A 54 -20.81 -11.10 1.31
N ILE A 55 -21.33 -10.99 0.09
CA ILE A 55 -22.16 -12.02 -0.50
C ILE A 55 -21.38 -12.70 -1.62
N LEU A 56 -21.24 -14.02 -1.48
CA LEU A 56 -20.64 -14.88 -2.47
C LEU A 56 -21.71 -15.59 -3.28
N TYR A 57 -21.43 -15.86 -4.55
CA TYR A 57 -22.29 -16.71 -5.39
C TYR A 57 -21.49 -17.43 -6.46
N ALA A 58 -22.00 -18.56 -6.93
CA ALA A 58 -21.49 -19.28 -8.08
C ALA A 58 -22.15 -18.77 -9.38
N SER A 59 -21.39 -18.66 -10.46
CA SER A 59 -21.90 -18.33 -11.80
C SER A 59 -21.50 -19.43 -12.78
N ASP A 60 -22.47 -19.91 -13.57
CA ASP A 60 -22.25 -20.84 -14.69
C ASP A 60 -22.44 -20.17 -16.06
N GLY A 61 -22.21 -18.85 -16.10
CA GLY A 61 -22.44 -18.00 -17.26
C GLY A 61 -21.25 -17.92 -18.21
N SER A 62 -21.07 -16.78 -18.86
CA SER A 62 -19.98 -16.54 -19.82
C SER A 62 -18.59 -16.41 -19.17
N GLY A 63 -18.54 -16.13 -17.87
CA GLY A 63 -17.33 -16.08 -17.05
C GLY A 63 -17.51 -16.95 -15.81
N GLU A 64 -17.64 -18.26 -15.99
CA GLU A 64 -17.94 -19.21 -14.91
C GLU A 64 -16.94 -19.10 -13.74
N GLY A 65 -17.45 -19.24 -12.51
CA GLY A 65 -16.61 -19.15 -11.32
C GLY A 65 -17.33 -18.69 -10.06
N LEU A 66 -16.53 -18.39 -9.04
CA LEU A 66 -16.96 -17.84 -7.76
C LEU A 66 -16.88 -16.31 -7.82
N TYR A 67 -17.94 -15.63 -7.42
CA TYR A 67 -18.08 -14.18 -7.45
C TYR A 67 -18.37 -13.64 -6.05
N ARG A 68 -17.94 -12.40 -5.83
CA ARG A 68 -18.13 -11.64 -4.59
C ARG A 68 -18.70 -10.26 -4.90
N PHE A 69 -19.55 -9.78 -4.00
CA PHE A 69 -20.02 -8.39 -3.97
C PHE A 69 -20.42 -8.01 -2.53
N THR A 70 -20.66 -6.72 -2.28
CA THR A 70 -21.13 -6.24 -0.97
C THR A 70 -22.36 -5.34 -1.13
N ARG A 71 -22.99 -4.95 -0.02
CA ARG A 71 -24.11 -3.99 -0.03
C ARG A 71 -23.72 -2.65 -0.65
N GLN A 72 -22.47 -2.25 -0.46
CA GLN A 72 -21.95 -0.98 -0.93
C GLN A 72 -21.37 -1.08 -2.34
N GLN A 73 -20.80 -2.25 -2.70
CA GLN A 73 -20.34 -2.56 -4.05
C GLN A 73 -21.24 -3.62 -4.68
N LEU A 74 -22.35 -3.15 -5.26
CA LEU A 74 -23.32 -4.03 -5.94
C LEU A 74 -22.83 -4.59 -7.28
N ALA A 75 -21.67 -4.15 -7.80
CA ALA A 75 -21.06 -4.70 -9.01
C ALA A 75 -20.19 -5.91 -8.64
N PRO A 76 -20.59 -7.15 -8.97
CA PRO A 76 -19.81 -8.31 -8.60
C PRO A 76 -18.56 -8.47 -9.44
N PHE A 77 -17.53 -9.07 -8.85
CA PHE A 77 -16.31 -9.47 -9.54
C PHE A 77 -15.98 -10.93 -9.25
N ARG A 78 -15.27 -11.57 -10.18
CA ARG A 78 -14.90 -12.99 -10.08
C ARG A 78 -13.65 -13.12 -9.21
N ILE A 79 -13.73 -13.94 -8.17
CA ILE A 79 -12.62 -14.20 -7.23
C ILE A 79 -11.87 -15.49 -7.54
N ALA A 80 -12.53 -16.46 -8.18
CA ALA A 80 -11.91 -17.69 -8.65
C ALA A 80 -12.67 -18.27 -9.86
N THR A 81 -11.97 -19.00 -10.72
CA THR A 81 -12.55 -19.65 -11.91
C THR A 81 -12.79 -21.11 -11.62
N TYR A 82 -13.98 -21.59 -11.98
CA TYR A 82 -14.41 -22.99 -11.84
C TYR A 82 -15.21 -23.39 -13.08
N ASP A 83 -15.19 -24.67 -13.45
CA ASP A 83 -15.96 -25.22 -14.56
C ASP A 83 -17.40 -25.46 -14.09
N ARG A 84 -18.33 -24.59 -14.51
CA ARG A 84 -19.77 -24.71 -14.24
C ARG A 84 -20.12 -24.95 -12.76
N PRO A 85 -19.72 -24.06 -11.83
CA PRO A 85 -20.01 -24.24 -10.41
C PRO A 85 -21.51 -24.30 -10.14
N ALA A 86 -21.93 -25.30 -9.37
CA ALA A 86 -23.32 -25.61 -9.06
C ALA A 86 -23.77 -24.97 -7.75
N THR A 87 -22.99 -25.18 -6.68
CA THR A 87 -23.33 -24.69 -5.34
C THR A 87 -22.08 -24.42 -4.52
N ILE A 88 -22.23 -23.54 -3.53
CA ILE A 88 -21.17 -23.20 -2.59
C ILE A 88 -21.64 -23.43 -1.15
N LEU A 89 -20.68 -23.72 -0.29
CA LEU A 89 -20.81 -23.78 1.15
C LEU A 89 -19.68 -22.95 1.75
N ILE A 90 -19.95 -22.22 2.83
CA ILE A 90 -18.94 -21.43 3.53
C ILE A 90 -18.80 -22.00 4.94
N ASP A 91 -17.57 -22.29 5.35
CA ASP A 91 -17.25 -22.67 6.72
C ASP A 91 -17.44 -21.47 7.65
N PRO A 92 -18.30 -21.56 8.69
CA PRO A 92 -18.52 -20.45 9.62
C PRO A 92 -17.32 -20.14 10.52
N ASP A 93 -16.36 -21.06 10.68
CA ASP A 93 -15.27 -20.91 11.65
C ASP A 93 -14.09 -20.11 11.07
N ASP A 94 -13.75 -20.30 9.79
CA ASP A 94 -12.62 -19.63 9.10
C ASP A 94 -12.97 -18.94 7.78
N GLY A 95 -14.21 -19.07 7.30
CA GLY A 95 -14.67 -18.45 6.05
C GLY A 95 -14.32 -19.24 4.80
N ASP A 96 -13.69 -20.41 4.92
CA ASP A 96 -13.29 -21.20 3.76
C ASP A 96 -14.50 -21.61 2.90
N VAL A 97 -14.33 -21.55 1.58
CA VAL A 97 -15.42 -21.79 0.63
C VAL A 97 -15.24 -23.14 -0.04
N PHE A 98 -16.29 -23.97 0.00
CA PHE A 98 -16.35 -25.23 -0.72
C PHE A 98 -17.26 -25.08 -1.94
N ILE A 99 -16.72 -25.32 -3.13
CA ILE A 99 -17.38 -25.10 -4.41
C ILE A 99 -17.58 -26.44 -5.09
N ALA A 100 -18.83 -26.81 -5.35
CA ALA A 100 -19.15 -27.99 -6.14
C ALA A 100 -19.29 -27.63 -7.62
N GLU A 101 -18.62 -28.38 -8.49
CA GLU A 101 -18.76 -28.26 -9.94
C GLU A 101 -19.83 -29.21 -10.48
N ASN A 102 -20.58 -28.72 -11.47
CA ASN A 102 -21.56 -29.50 -12.21
C ASN A 102 -20.84 -30.40 -13.25
N TYR A 103 -21.32 -31.62 -13.46
CA TYR A 103 -20.78 -32.71 -14.29
C TYR A 103 -19.47 -33.37 -13.83
N SER A 104 -18.54 -32.61 -13.25
CA SER A 104 -17.27 -33.17 -12.77
C SER A 104 -17.43 -33.86 -11.42
N GLY A 105 -18.33 -33.35 -10.58
CA GLY A 105 -18.56 -33.78 -9.21
C GLY A 105 -17.42 -33.51 -8.25
N ALA A 106 -16.43 -32.75 -8.71
CA ALA A 106 -15.40 -32.26 -7.85
C ALA A 106 -15.99 -31.22 -6.90
N ILE A 107 -15.57 -31.31 -5.64
CA ILE A 107 -15.67 -30.21 -4.70
C ILE A 107 -14.26 -29.62 -4.57
N PHE A 108 -14.16 -28.32 -4.75
CA PHE A 108 -12.96 -27.54 -4.50
C PHE A 108 -13.07 -26.86 -3.15
N HIS A 109 -11.96 -26.77 -2.45
CA HIS A 109 -11.77 -25.99 -1.25
C HIS A 109 -10.97 -24.74 -1.64
N TYR A 110 -11.57 -23.58 -1.41
CA TYR A 110 -10.98 -22.26 -1.57
C TYR A 110 -10.67 -21.73 -0.18
N ASP A 111 -9.39 -21.72 0.16
CA ASP A 111 -8.89 -21.19 1.42
C ASP A 111 -9.05 -19.67 1.40
N TRP A 112 -9.84 -19.13 2.33
CA TRP A 112 -10.19 -17.72 2.35
C TRP A 112 -9.01 -16.82 2.70
N THR A 113 -8.03 -17.34 3.44
CA THR A 113 -6.88 -16.55 3.88
C THR A 113 -5.78 -16.51 2.82
N THR A 114 -5.51 -17.65 2.19
CA THR A 114 -4.42 -17.81 1.21
C THR A 114 -4.89 -17.69 -0.23
N HIS A 115 -6.21 -17.68 -0.47
CA HIS A 115 -6.85 -17.68 -1.78
C HIS A 115 -6.50 -18.90 -2.66
N ALA A 116 -5.89 -19.92 -2.06
CA ALA A 116 -5.53 -21.15 -2.75
C ALA A 116 -6.77 -22.00 -3.01
N SER A 117 -6.93 -22.44 -4.26
CA SER A 117 -7.98 -23.39 -4.64
C SER A 117 -7.39 -24.79 -4.78
N THR A 118 -7.92 -25.76 -4.04
CA THR A 118 -7.50 -27.15 -4.08
C THR A 118 -8.68 -28.08 -4.33
N ASN A 119 -8.50 -29.13 -5.13
CA ASN A 119 -9.54 -30.14 -5.29
C ASN A 119 -9.65 -30.94 -3.99
N TRP A 120 -10.79 -30.92 -3.31
CA TRP A 120 -11.02 -31.54 -1.99
C TRP A 120 -11.09 -33.08 -2.03
N GLY A 121 -10.96 -33.69 -3.21
CA GLY A 121 -10.74 -35.12 -3.38
C GLY A 121 -11.97 -36.00 -3.13
N LEU A 122 -13.17 -35.42 -3.10
CA LEU A 122 -14.43 -36.14 -2.93
C LEU A 122 -14.87 -36.81 -4.23
N VAL A 123 -15.41 -38.03 -4.16
CA VAL A 123 -15.88 -38.79 -5.32
C VAL A 123 -17.27 -39.36 -5.04
N PHE A 124 -18.31 -38.61 -5.42
CA PHE A 124 -19.71 -39.01 -5.21
C PHE A 124 -20.17 -40.05 -6.25
N ASP A 125 -19.79 -41.34 -6.12
CA ASP A 125 -20.07 -42.43 -7.10
C ASP A 125 -19.38 -42.25 -8.48
N SER A 126 -19.64 -43.13 -9.47
CA SER A 126 -18.97 -43.10 -10.79
C SER A 126 -19.93 -42.82 -11.94
N GLY A 127 -19.98 -41.58 -12.43
CA GLY A 127 -20.46 -41.24 -13.77
C GLY A 127 -21.64 -40.27 -13.85
N ASP A 128 -21.37 -38.99 -13.58
CA ASP A 128 -22.32 -37.87 -13.41
C ASP A 128 -22.71 -37.75 -11.93
N ASN A 129 -21.98 -36.89 -11.25
CA ASN A 129 -21.95 -36.70 -9.81
C ASN A 129 -22.05 -35.19 -9.62
N ASP A 130 -23.21 -34.64 -9.29
CA ASP A 130 -23.39 -33.19 -9.23
C ASP A 130 -23.82 -32.83 -7.81
N PRO A 131 -22.89 -32.49 -6.91
CA PRO A 131 -23.26 -31.92 -5.63
C PRO A 131 -23.93 -30.57 -5.90
N VAL A 132 -25.23 -30.45 -5.66
CA VAL A 132 -26.02 -29.25 -6.01
C VAL A 132 -26.61 -28.53 -4.80
N GLY A 133 -26.65 -29.20 -3.65
CA GLY A 133 -27.08 -28.65 -2.38
C GLY A 133 -26.22 -29.15 -1.24
N MET A 134 -25.81 -28.23 -0.35
CA MET A 134 -24.91 -28.52 0.77
C MET A 134 -25.36 -27.76 2.00
N VAL A 135 -25.30 -28.41 3.17
CA VAL A 135 -25.61 -27.79 4.45
C VAL A 135 -24.70 -28.32 5.55
N ILE A 136 -24.23 -27.44 6.42
CA ILE A 136 -23.54 -27.82 7.66
C ILE A 136 -24.59 -28.23 8.68
N VAL A 137 -24.44 -29.44 9.23
CA VAL A 137 -25.36 -29.96 10.23
C VAL A 137 -25.15 -29.18 11.53
N PRO A 138 -26.17 -28.47 12.07
CA PRO A 138 -26.00 -27.62 13.25
C PRO A 138 -25.50 -28.40 14.47
N ALA A 139 -24.68 -27.76 15.31
CA ALA A 139 -24.12 -28.36 16.54
C ALA A 139 -25.17 -29.00 17.47
N GLY A 140 -26.41 -28.48 17.46
CA GLY A 140 -27.54 -28.99 18.25
C GLY A 140 -28.28 -30.18 17.64
N TYR A 141 -27.92 -30.64 16.44
CA TYR A 141 -28.62 -31.72 15.75
C TYR A 141 -28.48 -33.06 16.48
N THR A 142 -29.61 -33.67 16.81
CA THR A 142 -29.68 -35.03 17.38
C THR A 142 -30.55 -35.97 16.53
N GLY A 143 -30.79 -35.61 15.26
CA GLY A 143 -31.57 -36.43 14.34
C GLY A 143 -30.81 -37.65 13.85
N PRO A 144 -31.45 -38.55 13.09
CA PRO A 144 -30.80 -39.73 12.53
C PRO A 144 -29.94 -39.38 11.30
N LEU A 145 -29.04 -40.29 10.94
CA LEU A 145 -28.20 -40.30 9.72
C LEU A 145 -27.03 -39.32 9.63
N ALA A 146 -27.18 -38.10 10.10
CA ALA A 146 -26.14 -37.07 9.99
C ALA A 146 -25.45 -36.78 11.33
N THR A 147 -24.23 -36.28 11.24
CA THR A 147 -23.37 -35.94 12.38
C THR A 147 -23.27 -34.42 12.48
N ALA A 148 -23.47 -33.87 13.69
CA ALA A 148 -23.34 -32.43 13.92
C ALA A 148 -21.92 -31.93 13.60
N GLY A 149 -21.81 -30.78 12.95
CA GLY A 149 -20.55 -30.19 12.47
C GLY A 149 -20.09 -30.71 11.10
N GLU A 150 -20.64 -31.82 10.61
CA GLU A 150 -20.29 -32.36 9.29
C GLU A 150 -21.21 -31.77 8.21
N VAL A 151 -20.80 -31.87 6.95
CA VAL A 151 -21.58 -31.43 5.80
C VAL A 151 -22.46 -32.56 5.32
N VAL A 152 -23.71 -32.23 5.00
CA VAL A 152 -24.59 -33.07 4.20
C VAL A 152 -24.73 -32.45 2.82
N SER A 153 -24.44 -33.25 1.79
CA SER A 153 -24.65 -32.85 0.38
C SER A 153 -25.65 -33.76 -0.31
N VAL A 154 -26.38 -33.19 -1.28
CA VAL A 154 -27.25 -33.92 -2.19
C VAL A 154 -26.66 -33.93 -3.59
N ASP A 155 -26.81 -35.07 -4.23
CA ASP A 155 -26.30 -35.36 -5.57
C ASP A 155 -27.48 -35.45 -6.55
N SER A 156 -27.35 -34.78 -7.70
CA SER A 156 -28.36 -34.67 -8.76
C SER A 156 -27.83 -35.26 -10.06
N GLY A 157 -28.15 -36.50 -10.41
CA GLY A 157 -27.61 -37.14 -11.61
C GLY A 157 -28.61 -37.24 -12.76
N ALA A 158 -28.21 -36.95 -14.01
CA ALA A 158 -29.09 -37.17 -15.17
C ALA A 158 -29.22 -38.66 -15.55
N THR A 159 -28.26 -39.49 -15.13
CA THR A 159 -28.17 -40.91 -15.54
C THR A 159 -27.76 -41.89 -14.43
N ASN A 160 -27.50 -41.39 -13.21
CA ASN A 160 -26.99 -42.16 -12.09
C ASN A 160 -27.87 -42.03 -10.83
N PRO A 161 -27.67 -42.91 -9.83
CA PRO A 161 -28.37 -42.91 -8.56
C PRO A 161 -28.33 -41.61 -7.73
N ASP A 162 -29.44 -40.87 -7.59
CA ASP A 162 -29.53 -39.74 -6.66
C ASP A 162 -29.19 -40.18 -5.22
N GLY A 163 -28.50 -39.33 -4.48
CA GLY A 163 -27.92 -39.71 -3.19
C GLY A 163 -27.80 -38.56 -2.20
N VAL A 164 -27.79 -38.94 -0.91
CA VAL A 164 -27.44 -38.04 0.18
C VAL A 164 -26.14 -38.54 0.81
N TRP A 165 -25.17 -37.63 0.90
CA TRP A 165 -23.82 -37.91 1.33
C TRP A 165 -23.45 -37.06 2.53
N GLN A 166 -22.53 -37.56 3.36
CA GLN A 166 -21.93 -36.81 4.46
C GLN A 166 -20.41 -36.78 4.29
N TRP A 167 -19.79 -35.65 4.59
CA TRP A 167 -18.34 -35.46 4.56
C TRP A 167 -17.90 -34.34 5.54
N SER A 168 -16.59 -34.24 5.78
CA SER A 168 -16.01 -33.37 6.80
C SER A 168 -15.32 -32.14 6.18
N LEU A 169 -15.49 -30.98 6.83
CA LEU A 169 -14.77 -29.74 6.49
C LEU A 169 -13.28 -29.84 6.86
N ASP A 170 -12.97 -30.59 7.91
CA ASP A 170 -11.60 -30.71 8.44
C ASP A 170 -10.74 -31.77 7.73
N THR A 171 -11.39 -32.69 7.01
CA THR A 171 -10.72 -33.87 6.45
C THR A 171 -11.00 -34.00 4.96
N MET A 172 -9.93 -33.85 4.17
CA MET A 172 -9.94 -34.07 2.73
C MET A 172 -10.30 -35.53 2.39
N GLY A 173 -11.35 -35.72 1.58
CA GLY A 173 -11.91 -37.03 1.25
C GLY A 173 -12.66 -37.73 2.40
N GLY A 174 -13.22 -38.91 2.12
CA GLY A 174 -13.86 -39.74 3.17
C GLY A 174 -15.38 -39.59 3.23
N GLU A 175 -15.99 -39.10 2.15
CA GLU A 175 -17.41 -39.07 1.93
C GLU A 175 -18.08 -40.42 2.21
N THR A 176 -19.20 -40.36 2.91
CA THR A 176 -20.00 -41.54 3.23
C THR A 176 -21.41 -41.32 2.71
N ARG A 177 -21.90 -42.26 1.90
CA ARG A 177 -23.30 -42.27 1.47
C ARG A 177 -24.20 -42.62 2.66
N ILE A 178 -25.01 -41.66 3.12
CA ILE A 178 -25.92 -41.84 4.26
C ILE A 178 -27.35 -42.20 3.83
N MET A 179 -27.69 -41.95 2.56
CA MET A 179 -28.94 -42.42 1.94
C MET A 179 -28.70 -42.93 0.53
N ALA A 180 -29.22 -44.13 0.26
CA ALA A 180 -29.07 -44.81 -1.03
C ALA A 180 -30.28 -44.59 -1.96
N ASP A 181 -30.02 -44.71 -3.26
CA ASP A 181 -30.89 -44.63 -4.46
C ASP A 181 -32.19 -45.45 -4.46
N SER A 182 -32.48 -46.20 -3.40
CA SER A 182 -33.68 -47.03 -3.34
C SER A 182 -34.91 -46.26 -2.85
N GLU A 183 -34.77 -44.95 -2.65
CA GLU A 183 -35.76 -44.00 -2.15
C GLU A 183 -36.36 -43.18 -3.31
N PRO A 184 -37.54 -42.53 -3.15
CA PRO A 184 -38.34 -41.99 -4.26
C PRO A 184 -37.82 -40.66 -4.87
N PHE A 185 -36.50 -40.49 -4.95
CA PHE A 185 -35.88 -39.27 -5.51
C PHE A 185 -35.91 -39.30 -7.03
N GLU A 186 -36.21 -38.16 -7.63
CA GLU A 186 -36.18 -37.97 -9.08
C GLU A 186 -35.14 -36.93 -9.50
N ASP A 187 -34.91 -35.88 -8.68
CA ASP A 187 -34.05 -34.76 -9.03
C ASP A 187 -33.70 -33.92 -7.80
N LEU A 188 -32.82 -34.40 -6.91
CA LEU A 188 -32.48 -33.64 -5.70
C LEU A 188 -31.88 -32.27 -6.06
N ARG A 189 -32.21 -31.23 -5.29
CA ARG A 189 -31.81 -29.85 -5.59
C ARG A 189 -31.11 -29.17 -4.44
N ASP A 190 -31.59 -29.41 -3.23
CA ASP A 190 -31.09 -28.71 -2.05
C ASP A 190 -31.43 -29.48 -0.76
N VAL A 191 -30.79 -29.13 0.35
CA VAL A 191 -30.96 -29.78 1.64
C VAL A 191 -30.95 -28.76 2.78
N ALA A 192 -31.84 -28.94 3.76
CA ALA A 192 -31.91 -28.09 4.94
C ALA A 192 -32.05 -28.92 6.22
N VAL A 193 -31.60 -28.36 7.34
CA VAL A 193 -31.81 -28.93 8.68
C VAL A 193 -32.69 -28.00 9.50
N ALA A 194 -33.90 -28.45 9.82
CA ALA A 194 -34.76 -27.75 10.77
C ALA A 194 -34.89 -28.56 12.06
N ALA A 195 -34.44 -27.97 13.18
CA ALA A 195 -34.32 -28.62 14.48
C ALA A 195 -33.51 -29.94 14.43
N ASN A 196 -34.19 -31.08 14.45
CA ASN A 196 -33.58 -32.42 14.45
C ASN A 196 -34.01 -33.24 13.23
N THR A 197 -34.32 -32.59 12.12
CA THR A 197 -34.88 -33.22 10.93
C THR A 197 -34.21 -32.66 9.67
N LEU A 198 -33.69 -33.57 8.84
CA LEU A 198 -33.23 -33.26 7.49
C LEU A 198 -34.45 -33.14 6.56
N PHE A 199 -34.45 -32.11 5.73
CA PHE A 199 -35.41 -31.89 4.65
C PHE A 199 -34.66 -31.87 3.32
N LEU A 200 -35.16 -32.62 2.35
CA LEU A 200 -34.58 -32.75 1.02
C LEU A 200 -35.54 -32.10 0.01
N ALA A 201 -35.04 -31.13 -0.74
CA ALA A 201 -35.75 -30.53 -1.86
C ALA A 201 -35.49 -31.37 -3.12
N ASP A 202 -36.58 -31.80 -3.75
CA ASP A 202 -36.57 -32.50 -5.04
C ASP A 202 -37.29 -31.63 -6.08
N GLY A 203 -36.60 -31.40 -7.20
CA GLY A 203 -37.03 -30.57 -8.31
C GLY A 203 -38.29 -31.09 -9.02
N VAL A 204 -38.69 -32.34 -8.80
CA VAL A 204 -39.87 -32.94 -9.46
C VAL A 204 -40.89 -33.47 -8.44
N ALA A 205 -40.41 -34.06 -7.35
CA ALA A 205 -41.23 -34.77 -6.35
C ALA A 205 -41.56 -33.94 -5.10
N GLY A 206 -41.11 -32.67 -5.02
CA GLY A 206 -41.44 -31.75 -3.92
C GLY A 206 -40.46 -31.85 -2.76
N VAL A 207 -40.94 -31.79 -1.51
CA VAL A 207 -40.07 -31.88 -0.33
C VAL A 207 -40.23 -33.22 0.37
N TYR A 208 -39.11 -33.81 0.78
CA TYR A 208 -39.06 -34.97 1.66
C TYR A 208 -38.53 -34.56 3.03
N ARG A 209 -39.02 -35.23 4.08
CA ARG A 209 -38.43 -35.16 5.42
C ARG A 209 -37.81 -36.51 5.78
N VAL A 210 -36.68 -36.50 6.45
CA VAL A 210 -36.05 -37.71 6.97
C VAL A 210 -36.69 -38.05 8.31
N SER A 211 -37.38 -39.19 8.36
CA SER A 211 -38.00 -39.71 9.58
C SER A 211 -36.95 -40.11 10.62
N ALA A 212 -37.36 -40.25 11.89
CA ALA A 212 -36.51 -40.75 12.97
C ALA A 212 -35.87 -42.12 12.70
N GLY A 213 -36.44 -42.91 11.78
CA GLY A 213 -35.90 -44.20 11.35
C GLY A 213 -34.84 -44.11 10.23
N GLY A 214 -34.54 -42.91 9.75
CA GLY A 214 -33.62 -42.67 8.64
C GLY A 214 -34.22 -42.89 7.24
N ALA A 215 -35.54 -43.01 7.12
CA ALA A 215 -36.21 -43.10 5.82
C ALA A 215 -36.73 -41.74 5.38
N ALA A 216 -36.63 -41.41 4.09
CA ALA A 216 -37.21 -40.22 3.50
C ALA A 216 -38.72 -40.41 3.27
N GLU A 217 -39.53 -39.50 3.80
CA GLU A 217 -40.99 -39.50 3.66
C GLU A 217 -41.46 -38.23 2.96
N PRO A 218 -42.41 -38.28 2.00
CA PRO A 218 -42.97 -37.08 1.40
C PRO A 218 -43.51 -36.12 2.46
N PHE A 219 -43.12 -34.86 2.38
CA PHE A 219 -43.55 -33.78 3.28
C PHE A 219 -44.56 -32.89 2.54
N PRO A 220 -45.87 -32.99 2.85
CA PRO A 220 -46.89 -32.25 2.13
C PRO A 220 -46.89 -30.77 2.53
N ILE A 221 -46.62 -29.90 1.56
CA ILE A 221 -46.78 -28.45 1.70
C ILE A 221 -48.20 -28.05 1.30
N SER A 222 -48.78 -27.05 1.98
CA SER A 222 -50.12 -26.55 1.72
C SER A 222 -50.13 -25.03 1.55
N PRO A 223 -50.39 -24.51 0.32
CA PRO A 223 -50.69 -25.23 -0.92
C PRO A 223 -49.54 -26.12 -1.46
N PRO A 224 -49.81 -27.17 -2.25
CA PRO A 224 -48.76 -28.05 -2.79
C PRO A 224 -47.81 -27.33 -3.75
N VAL A 225 -46.51 -27.62 -3.60
CA VAL A 225 -45.41 -27.13 -4.46
C VAL A 225 -44.81 -28.34 -5.19
N THR A 226 -44.64 -28.23 -6.50
CA THR A 226 -44.19 -29.36 -7.36
C THR A 226 -42.86 -29.13 -8.06
N LEU A 227 -42.26 -27.93 -7.97
CA LEU A 227 -40.93 -27.62 -8.48
C LEU A 227 -40.19 -26.85 -7.39
N VAL A 228 -39.41 -27.56 -6.58
CA VAL A 228 -38.64 -26.94 -5.49
C VAL A 228 -37.21 -26.77 -5.96
N GLN A 229 -36.74 -25.51 -6.02
CA GLN A 229 -35.39 -25.19 -6.52
C GLN A 229 -34.38 -24.93 -5.41
N GLY A 230 -34.86 -24.66 -4.19
CA GLY A 230 -34.04 -24.43 -3.01
C GLY A 230 -34.82 -24.58 -1.73
N ILE A 231 -34.11 -24.92 -0.65
CA ILE A 231 -34.65 -25.01 0.69
C ILE A 231 -33.59 -24.59 1.71
N VAL A 232 -33.92 -23.63 2.57
CA VAL A 232 -33.08 -23.23 3.70
C VAL A 232 -33.93 -23.14 4.97
N THR A 233 -33.27 -23.05 6.13
CA THR A 233 -33.96 -22.85 7.41
C THR A 233 -33.71 -21.43 7.89
N ASP A 234 -34.77 -20.73 8.28
CA ASP A 234 -34.68 -19.45 8.96
C ASP A 234 -34.07 -19.66 10.36
N PRO A 235 -32.92 -19.05 10.68
CA PRO A 235 -32.19 -19.30 11.93
C PRO A 235 -32.96 -18.80 13.17
N ASN A 236 -33.85 -17.82 13.02
CA ASN A 236 -34.60 -17.24 14.14
C ASN A 236 -35.86 -18.03 14.47
N SER A 237 -36.61 -18.42 13.44
CA SER A 237 -37.90 -19.09 13.61
C SER A 237 -37.81 -20.62 13.55
N GLY A 238 -36.77 -21.16 12.91
CA GLY A 238 -36.65 -22.57 12.57
C GLY A 238 -37.61 -23.02 11.47
N GLU A 239 -38.26 -22.09 10.77
CA GLU A 239 -39.14 -22.39 9.64
C GLU A 239 -38.37 -22.68 8.36
N LEU A 240 -38.97 -23.45 7.45
CA LEU A 240 -38.37 -23.76 6.15
C LEU A 240 -38.70 -22.64 5.18
N ILE A 241 -37.73 -22.31 4.33
CA ILE A 241 -37.85 -21.25 3.33
C ILE A 241 -37.59 -21.91 1.99
N ILE A 242 -38.61 -21.93 1.15
CA ILE A 242 -38.69 -22.78 -0.04
C ILE A 242 -38.88 -21.91 -1.27
N VAL A 243 -38.07 -22.17 -2.30
CA VAL A 243 -38.19 -21.50 -3.61
C VAL A 243 -39.05 -22.34 -4.54
N ASP A 244 -40.26 -21.86 -4.81
CA ASP A 244 -41.21 -22.45 -5.75
C ASP A 244 -40.91 -21.96 -7.17
N GLY A 245 -40.30 -22.84 -7.97
CA GLY A 245 -39.96 -22.55 -9.36
C GLY A 245 -41.16 -22.51 -10.30
N VAL A 246 -42.32 -23.08 -9.93
CA VAL A 246 -43.53 -23.03 -10.80
C VAL A 246 -44.14 -21.64 -10.75
N ASN A 247 -44.28 -21.09 -9.54
CA ASN A 247 -44.95 -19.81 -9.32
C ASN A 247 -43.98 -18.63 -9.25
N GLY A 248 -42.67 -18.88 -9.21
CA GLY A 248 -41.65 -17.84 -9.07
C GLY A 248 -41.78 -17.13 -7.73
N SER A 249 -41.93 -17.89 -6.65
CA SER A 249 -42.21 -17.37 -5.31
C SER A 249 -41.32 -17.98 -4.25
N VAL A 250 -41.05 -17.23 -3.19
CA VAL A 250 -40.38 -17.73 -1.97
C VAL A 250 -41.43 -17.92 -0.89
N LEU A 251 -41.46 -19.09 -0.28
CA LEU A 251 -42.46 -19.52 0.67
C LEU A 251 -41.84 -19.77 2.03
N ARG A 252 -42.48 -19.27 3.09
CA ARG A 252 -42.24 -19.65 4.48
C ARG A 252 -43.13 -20.84 4.81
N VAL A 253 -42.56 -21.92 5.33
CA VAL A 253 -43.24 -23.19 5.55
C VAL A 253 -42.97 -23.73 6.94
N ASN A 254 -44.04 -24.00 7.69
CA ASN A 254 -43.91 -24.60 9.01
C ASN A 254 -43.38 -26.04 8.90
N PRO A 255 -42.25 -26.39 9.55
CA PRO A 255 -41.58 -27.69 9.38
C PRO A 255 -42.36 -28.86 9.97
N ILE A 256 -43.38 -28.59 10.80
CA ILE A 256 -44.20 -29.61 11.45
C ILE A 256 -45.49 -29.84 10.65
N THR A 257 -46.18 -28.76 10.26
CA THR A 257 -47.52 -28.85 9.66
C THR A 257 -47.53 -28.75 8.13
N GLY A 258 -46.45 -28.25 7.52
CA GLY A 258 -46.38 -27.98 6.08
C GLY A 258 -47.26 -26.82 5.62
N ALA A 259 -47.81 -26.02 6.55
CA ALA A 259 -48.58 -24.83 6.20
C ALA A 259 -47.63 -23.76 5.68
N SER A 260 -47.96 -23.13 4.54
CA SER A 260 -47.10 -22.14 3.92
C SER A 260 -47.75 -20.75 3.77
N SER A 261 -46.90 -19.74 3.68
CA SER A 261 -47.22 -18.36 3.31
C SER A 261 -46.16 -17.80 2.37
N GLU A 262 -46.55 -16.89 1.47
CA GLU A 262 -45.63 -16.25 0.52
C GLU A 262 -44.83 -15.13 1.21
N ILE A 263 -43.52 -15.14 1.01
CA ILE A 263 -42.61 -14.04 1.36
C ILE A 263 -42.47 -13.10 0.17
N LEU A 264 -42.20 -13.67 -1.01
CA LEU A 264 -41.87 -12.98 -2.26
C LEU A 264 -42.58 -13.64 -3.44
N THR A 265 -42.95 -12.85 -4.45
CA THR A 265 -43.54 -13.35 -5.71
C THR A 265 -42.98 -12.62 -6.92
N GLY A 266 -43.01 -13.25 -8.10
CA GLY A 266 -42.61 -12.63 -9.36
C GLY A 266 -41.15 -12.85 -9.77
N LEU A 267 -40.47 -13.84 -9.18
CA LEU A 267 -39.13 -14.27 -9.59
C LEU A 267 -39.17 -15.07 -10.90
N THR A 268 -38.11 -14.98 -11.71
CA THR A 268 -37.97 -15.77 -12.95
C THR A 268 -37.05 -16.97 -12.73
N ILE A 269 -37.40 -17.84 -11.78
CA ILE A 269 -36.54 -18.98 -11.43
C ILE A 269 -36.52 -20.02 -12.56
N SER A 270 -35.31 -20.28 -13.09
CA SER A 270 -35.06 -21.36 -14.05
C SER A 270 -35.21 -22.74 -13.38
N PRO A 271 -35.64 -23.79 -14.09
CA PRO A 271 -35.53 -25.16 -13.61
C PRO A 271 -34.09 -25.62 -13.27
N ASN A 272 -33.09 -24.89 -13.77
CA ASN A 272 -31.66 -25.13 -13.53
C ASN A 272 -31.10 -24.28 -12.37
N ALA A 273 -31.93 -23.50 -11.68
CA ALA A 273 -31.47 -22.77 -10.50
C ALA A 273 -31.04 -23.76 -9.41
N MET A 274 -29.93 -23.49 -8.73
CA MET A 274 -29.39 -24.38 -7.70
C MET A 274 -29.18 -23.60 -6.41
N SER A 275 -29.77 -24.10 -5.33
CA SER A 275 -29.71 -23.51 -4.00
C SER A 275 -29.93 -21.98 -3.96
N PRO A 276 -30.94 -21.41 -4.66
CA PRO A 276 -31.00 -19.98 -4.99
C PRO A 276 -31.36 -19.05 -3.82
N VAL A 277 -31.35 -19.52 -2.58
CA VAL A 277 -31.78 -18.72 -1.42
C VAL A 277 -30.85 -18.95 -0.22
N SER A 278 -30.61 -17.91 0.58
CA SER A 278 -29.91 -18.00 1.86
C SER A 278 -30.34 -16.89 2.82
N PHE A 279 -30.17 -17.10 4.12
CA PHE A 279 -30.31 -16.08 5.16
C PHE A 279 -28.96 -15.58 5.65
N SER A 280 -28.93 -14.36 6.18
CA SER A 280 -27.88 -13.90 7.09
C SER A 280 -27.93 -14.70 8.41
N ALA A 281 -26.80 -14.75 9.12
CA ALA A 281 -26.69 -15.52 10.36
C ALA A 281 -27.68 -15.06 11.45
N ASP A 282 -27.97 -13.75 11.50
CA ASP A 282 -28.94 -13.13 12.40
C ASP A 282 -30.41 -13.25 11.93
N GLY A 283 -30.63 -13.85 10.76
CA GLY A 283 -31.93 -14.06 10.13
C GLY A 283 -32.68 -12.78 9.74
N ARG A 284 -32.00 -11.63 9.65
CA ARG A 284 -32.61 -10.34 9.28
C ARG A 284 -32.58 -10.05 7.79
N GLU A 285 -31.71 -10.74 7.05
CA GLU A 285 -31.58 -10.58 5.60
C GLU A 285 -31.80 -11.90 4.87
N LEU A 286 -32.33 -11.77 3.66
CA LEU A 286 -32.63 -12.86 2.74
C LEU A 286 -32.04 -12.50 1.38
N VAL A 287 -31.15 -13.35 0.87
CA VAL A 287 -30.60 -13.23 -0.49
C VAL A 287 -31.25 -14.27 -1.40
N VAL A 288 -31.65 -13.85 -2.60
CA VAL A 288 -32.31 -14.70 -3.60
C VAL A 288 -31.68 -14.50 -4.98
N ALA A 289 -31.19 -15.57 -5.58
CA ALA A 289 -30.68 -15.58 -6.95
C ALA A 289 -31.79 -15.90 -7.96
N ASP A 290 -32.06 -14.96 -8.86
CA ASP A 290 -32.88 -15.14 -10.05
C ASP A 290 -32.00 -15.55 -11.23
N HIS A 291 -31.78 -16.87 -11.34
CA HIS A 291 -30.88 -17.47 -12.33
C HIS A 291 -31.19 -17.07 -13.77
N ALA A 292 -32.45 -17.12 -14.23
CA ALA A 292 -32.79 -16.79 -15.62
C ALA A 292 -33.00 -15.28 -15.83
N GLY A 293 -33.35 -14.54 -14.77
CA GLY A 293 -33.37 -13.09 -14.78
C GLY A 293 -31.97 -12.46 -14.81
N GLY A 294 -30.93 -13.20 -14.42
CA GLY A 294 -29.57 -12.70 -14.33
C GLY A 294 -29.42 -11.66 -13.21
N ARG A 295 -30.06 -11.91 -12.06
CA ARG A 295 -30.08 -10.97 -10.94
C ARG A 295 -29.99 -11.67 -9.59
N ILE A 296 -29.44 -10.97 -8.61
CA ILE A 296 -29.51 -11.31 -7.19
C ILE A 296 -30.30 -10.21 -6.49
N TYR A 297 -31.26 -10.60 -5.66
CA TYR A 297 -32.07 -9.68 -4.87
C TYR A 297 -31.75 -9.87 -3.39
N ILE A 298 -31.63 -8.76 -2.66
CA ILE A 298 -31.44 -8.77 -1.22
C ILE A 298 -32.64 -8.09 -0.57
N TYR A 299 -33.23 -8.80 0.38
CA TYR A 299 -34.36 -8.35 1.18
C TYR A 299 -33.94 -8.31 2.64
N ALA A 300 -34.54 -7.41 3.40
CA ALA A 300 -34.29 -7.34 4.83
C ALA A 300 -35.58 -7.11 5.63
N ASP A 301 -35.54 -7.46 6.92
CA ASP A 301 -36.61 -7.19 7.87
C ASP A 301 -36.63 -5.70 8.27
N CYS A 302 -37.48 -4.96 7.56
CA CYS A 302 -37.81 -3.55 7.77
C CYS A 302 -39.03 -3.35 8.69
N GLY A 303 -39.36 -4.33 9.54
CA GLY A 303 -40.43 -4.22 10.52
C GLY A 303 -40.23 -3.01 11.45
N ALA A 304 -41.33 -2.44 11.95
CA ALA A 304 -41.28 -1.29 12.84
C ALA A 304 -40.64 -1.66 14.19
N VAL A 305 -39.46 -1.12 14.48
CA VAL A 305 -38.79 -1.24 15.78
C VAL A 305 -38.84 0.10 16.54
N LEU A 306 -38.82 0.02 17.87
CA LEU A 306 -38.77 1.15 18.81
C LEU A 306 -37.39 1.23 19.50
N ASP A 307 -36.39 0.54 18.96
CA ASP A 307 -35.05 0.44 19.49
C ASP A 307 -34.25 1.61 18.94
N PRO A 308 -33.88 2.60 19.76
CA PRO A 308 -33.21 3.81 19.29
C PRO A 308 -31.85 3.58 18.65
N ILE A 309 -31.29 2.37 18.78
CA ILE A 309 -29.98 2.02 18.22
C ILE A 309 -30.13 1.45 16.79
N GLU A 310 -31.26 0.80 16.44
CA GLU A 310 -31.50 0.24 15.09
C GLU A 310 -32.31 1.17 14.16
N ASP A 311 -32.78 2.30 14.69
CA ASP A 311 -33.53 3.38 14.02
C ASP A 311 -32.96 4.70 14.55
N CYS A 312 -31.73 4.99 14.16
CA CYS A 312 -30.95 6.08 14.72
C CYS A 312 -31.61 7.45 14.50
N ASN A 313 -32.16 7.63 13.30
CA ASN A 313 -32.88 8.82 12.90
C ASN A 313 -34.32 8.88 13.47
N GLN A 314 -34.77 7.83 14.17
CA GLN A 314 -36.07 7.69 14.83
C GLN A 314 -37.25 7.92 13.90
N ASN A 315 -37.11 7.54 12.63
CA ASN A 315 -38.15 7.73 11.64
C ASN A 315 -39.14 6.55 11.57
N GLY A 316 -38.88 5.49 12.34
CA GLY A 316 -39.72 4.30 12.48
C GLY A 316 -39.49 3.23 11.41
N ILE A 317 -38.41 3.36 10.64
CA ILE A 317 -37.84 2.34 9.76
C ILE A 317 -36.50 1.94 10.39
N ARG A 318 -36.06 0.69 10.18
CA ARG A 318 -34.69 0.33 10.59
C ARG A 318 -33.72 0.91 9.59
N ASP A 319 -32.60 1.41 10.09
CA ASP A 319 -31.53 1.99 9.27
C ASP A 319 -31.11 1.03 8.13
N LEU A 320 -30.95 -0.28 8.42
CA LEU A 320 -30.62 -1.30 7.42
C LEU A 320 -31.57 -1.37 6.18
N CYS A 321 -32.72 -0.69 6.23
CA CYS A 321 -33.71 -0.59 5.17
C CYS A 321 -33.79 0.79 4.47
N GLU A 322 -32.96 1.75 4.84
CA GLU A 322 -33.09 3.16 4.46
C GLU A 322 -32.05 3.65 3.45
N PHE A 323 -31.24 2.74 2.93
CA PHE A 323 -30.10 3.02 2.05
C PHE A 323 -30.44 3.81 0.75
N ASP A 324 -31.72 3.91 0.36
CA ASP A 324 -32.18 4.67 -0.82
C ASP A 324 -32.68 6.10 -0.50
N THR A 325 -32.65 6.55 0.77
CA THR A 325 -33.21 7.85 1.19
C THR A 325 -32.20 8.82 1.80
N SER A 326 -31.13 9.17 1.07
CA SER A 326 -30.37 10.43 1.26
C SER A 326 -29.72 10.69 2.64
N GLU A 327 -29.76 9.74 3.56
CA GLU A 327 -28.97 9.73 4.80
C GLU A 327 -28.07 8.50 4.68
N GLU A 328 -26.80 8.75 4.35
CA GLU A 328 -25.76 7.72 4.29
C GLU A 328 -25.60 7.15 5.69
N LEU A 329 -25.97 5.89 5.87
CA LEU A 329 -25.68 5.18 7.10
C LEU A 329 -24.20 4.85 7.09
N SER A 330 -23.50 5.38 8.09
CA SER A 330 -22.11 5.08 8.34
C SER A 330 -22.13 3.90 9.29
N ASP A 331 -21.76 2.70 8.84
CA ASP A 331 -21.65 1.48 9.65
C ASP A 331 -20.33 0.81 9.26
N CYS A 332 -19.24 1.40 9.74
CA CYS A 332 -17.88 1.03 9.32
C CYS A 332 -17.47 -0.36 9.80
N ASN A 333 -17.99 -0.80 10.96
CA ASN A 333 -17.72 -2.13 11.53
C ASN A 333 -18.72 -3.21 11.08
N ARG A 334 -19.76 -2.82 10.32
CA ARG A 334 -20.76 -3.67 9.66
C ARG A 334 -21.57 -4.54 10.62
N ASN A 335 -21.80 -4.04 11.83
CA ASN A 335 -22.59 -4.77 12.81
C ASN A 335 -24.10 -4.51 12.65
N GLY A 336 -24.50 -3.68 11.70
CA GLY A 336 -25.88 -3.34 11.39
C GLY A 336 -26.44 -2.20 12.23
N ILE A 337 -25.58 -1.45 12.92
CA ILE A 337 -25.88 -0.25 13.70
C ILE A 337 -25.12 0.92 13.08
N ASP A 338 -25.77 2.08 12.96
CA ASP A 338 -25.09 3.28 12.51
C ASP A 338 -24.07 3.77 13.56
N ASP A 339 -22.86 4.06 13.10
CA ASP A 339 -21.70 4.60 13.80
C ASP A 339 -22.08 5.71 14.79
N THR A 340 -22.91 6.67 14.35
CA THR A 340 -23.32 7.80 15.19
C THR A 340 -24.19 7.35 16.37
N CYS A 341 -24.95 6.28 16.19
CA CYS A 341 -25.76 5.67 17.23
C CYS A 341 -24.95 4.78 18.18
N GLU A 342 -23.91 4.10 17.70
CA GLU A 342 -22.98 3.37 18.55
C GLU A 342 -22.25 4.31 19.52
N ILE A 343 -21.73 5.42 18.98
CA ILE A 343 -21.05 6.46 19.76
C ILE A 343 -22.02 7.09 20.76
N ALA A 344 -23.22 7.48 20.31
CA ALA A 344 -24.24 8.09 21.19
C ALA A 344 -24.73 7.14 22.30
N ALA A 345 -24.77 5.83 22.02
CA ALA A 345 -25.10 4.80 22.99
C ALA A 345 -23.93 4.44 23.93
N GLY A 346 -22.71 4.90 23.63
CA GLY A 346 -21.49 4.57 24.34
C GLY A 346 -21.11 3.10 24.20
N LEU A 347 -21.44 2.49 23.05
CA LEU A 347 -21.05 1.13 22.69
C LEU A 347 -19.62 1.10 22.17
N THR A 348 -19.20 2.16 21.48
CA THR A 348 -17.86 2.36 20.94
C THR A 348 -17.28 3.72 21.40
N PRO A 349 -15.95 3.85 21.52
CA PRO A 349 -15.28 5.13 21.71
C PRO A 349 -15.24 5.96 20.41
N ASP A 350 -15.24 7.29 20.53
CA ASP A 350 -14.95 8.28 19.47
C ASP A 350 -14.18 9.40 20.17
N CYS A 351 -12.88 9.21 20.31
CA CYS A 351 -12.04 10.09 21.09
C CYS A 351 -11.51 11.28 20.28
N ASN A 352 -11.44 11.15 18.94
CA ASN A 352 -11.06 12.21 18.02
C ASN A 352 -12.25 13.11 17.59
N GLU A 353 -13.48 12.78 18.01
CA GLU A 353 -14.75 13.49 17.74
C GLU A 353 -15.06 13.64 16.24
N ASP A 354 -14.62 12.69 15.41
CA ASP A 354 -14.87 12.72 13.97
C ASP A 354 -16.25 12.11 13.58
N GLY A 355 -16.93 11.49 14.55
CA GLY A 355 -18.24 10.88 14.37
C GLY A 355 -18.19 9.45 13.81
N ILE A 356 -17.00 8.86 13.71
CA ILE A 356 -16.73 7.47 13.34
C ILE A 356 -16.13 6.77 14.59
N PRO A 357 -16.56 5.54 14.94
CA PRO A 357 -15.95 4.78 16.03
C PRO A 357 -14.43 4.66 15.90
N ASP A 358 -13.69 4.78 17.02
CA ASP A 358 -12.22 4.66 17.04
C ASP A 358 -11.74 3.27 16.55
N ASP A 359 -12.56 2.22 16.72
CA ASP A 359 -12.30 0.87 16.21
C ASP A 359 -12.43 0.79 14.66
N CYS A 360 -12.86 1.86 14.01
CA CYS A 360 -12.92 2.01 12.58
C CYS A 360 -11.79 2.90 12.07
N ALA A 361 -11.37 2.65 10.83
CA ALA A 361 -10.31 3.43 10.20
C ALA A 361 -10.78 4.88 9.97
N SER A 362 -10.36 5.81 10.82
CA SER A 362 -10.28 7.23 10.44
C SER A 362 -9.08 7.37 9.51
N CYS A 363 -9.31 7.92 8.31
CA CYS A 363 -8.26 8.07 7.31
C CYS A 363 -8.28 9.48 6.74
N PRO A 364 -7.13 10.18 6.66
CA PRO A 364 -7.04 11.39 5.86
C PRO A 364 -7.41 11.09 4.39
N PRO A 365 -7.73 12.10 3.56
CA PRO A 365 -7.97 11.87 2.15
C PRO A 365 -6.83 11.05 1.53
N VAL A 366 -7.14 10.05 0.71
CA VAL A 366 -6.13 9.16 0.13
C VAL A 366 -5.99 9.46 -1.35
N ASP A 367 -4.78 9.76 -1.78
CA ASP A 367 -4.44 9.83 -3.20
C ASP A 367 -3.59 8.61 -3.56
N ILE A 368 -4.09 7.80 -4.48
CA ILE A 368 -3.40 6.60 -4.96
C ILE A 368 -3.16 6.71 -6.46
N VAL A 369 -1.93 6.45 -6.89
CA VAL A 369 -1.56 6.40 -8.30
C VAL A 369 -0.99 5.03 -8.63
N PHE A 370 -1.67 4.30 -9.52
CA PHE A 370 -1.18 3.05 -10.06
C PHE A 370 -0.30 3.33 -11.27
N VAL A 371 0.94 2.83 -11.22
CA VAL A 371 1.92 2.92 -12.31
C VAL A 371 2.05 1.52 -12.90
N MET A 372 1.41 1.31 -14.05
CA MET A 372 1.25 -0.03 -14.62
C MET A 372 2.25 -0.29 -15.72
N ASP A 373 2.90 -1.44 -15.59
CA ASP A 373 3.54 -2.13 -16.70
C ASP A 373 2.50 -2.50 -17.75
N THR A 374 2.73 -2.03 -18.97
CA THR A 374 1.86 -2.26 -20.12
C THR A 374 2.52 -3.16 -21.16
N SER A 375 3.59 -3.87 -20.77
CA SER A 375 4.26 -4.86 -21.60
C SER A 375 3.29 -5.95 -22.05
N SER A 376 3.70 -6.72 -23.06
CA SER A 376 2.87 -7.80 -23.54
C SER A 376 2.75 -8.97 -22.57
N SER A 377 3.65 -9.05 -21.58
CA SER A 377 3.69 -10.04 -20.50
C SER A 377 2.44 -9.98 -19.64
N MET A 378 1.89 -8.77 -19.47
CA MET A 378 0.80 -8.49 -18.54
C MET A 378 -0.59 -8.49 -19.21
N ASN A 379 -0.72 -8.97 -20.45
CA ASN A 379 -1.97 -8.87 -21.21
C ASN A 379 -3.06 -9.82 -20.69
N ASP A 380 -2.68 -10.97 -20.13
CA ASP A 380 -3.58 -11.98 -19.57
C ASP A 380 -4.27 -11.43 -18.32
N GLU A 381 -3.50 -10.68 -17.53
CA GLU A 381 -3.86 -10.13 -16.23
C GLU A 381 -4.55 -8.79 -16.36
N ALA A 382 -4.30 -8.04 -17.45
CA ALA A 382 -4.80 -6.68 -17.65
C ALA A 382 -6.31 -6.52 -17.43
N SER A 383 -7.11 -7.51 -17.87
CA SER A 383 -8.57 -7.46 -17.69
C SER A 383 -9.00 -7.64 -16.22
N VAL A 384 -8.28 -8.47 -15.48
CA VAL A 384 -8.49 -8.73 -14.05
C VAL A 384 -8.02 -7.53 -13.24
N ILE A 385 -6.79 -7.04 -13.49
CA ILE A 385 -6.22 -5.85 -12.84
C ILE A 385 -7.17 -4.66 -13.01
N CYS A 386 -7.61 -4.36 -14.24
CA CYS A 386 -8.50 -3.24 -14.49
C CYS A 386 -9.87 -3.38 -13.80
N ALA A 387 -10.44 -4.58 -13.77
CA ALA A 387 -11.69 -4.82 -13.05
C ALA A 387 -11.49 -4.62 -11.54
N THR A 388 -10.39 -5.15 -10.98
CA THR A 388 -10.09 -5.09 -9.55
C THR A 388 -9.78 -3.68 -9.06
N VAL A 389 -8.86 -2.94 -9.69
CA VAL A 389 -8.48 -1.59 -9.22
C VAL A 389 -9.63 -0.59 -9.30
N THR A 390 -10.53 -0.78 -10.27
CA THR A 390 -11.74 0.03 -10.42
C THR A 390 -12.78 -0.33 -9.35
N ALA A 391 -12.98 -1.64 -9.11
CA ALA A 391 -13.88 -2.14 -8.06
C ALA A 391 -13.43 -1.67 -6.68
N LEU A 392 -12.13 -1.77 -6.40
CA LEU A 392 -11.51 -1.33 -5.16
C LEU A 392 -11.79 0.15 -4.87
N SER A 393 -11.65 1.02 -5.88
CA SER A 393 -11.80 2.46 -5.64
C SER A 393 -13.21 2.81 -5.17
N ALA A 394 -14.22 2.07 -5.67
CA ALA A 394 -15.58 2.16 -5.15
C ALA A 394 -15.69 1.53 -3.74
N TYR A 395 -15.07 0.38 -3.50
CA TYR A 395 -15.08 -0.29 -2.19
C TYR A 395 -14.50 0.59 -1.07
N ILE A 396 -13.34 1.22 -1.31
CA ILE A 396 -12.67 2.10 -0.34
C ILE A 396 -13.47 3.39 -0.13
N ALA A 397 -13.96 4.01 -1.20
CA ALA A 397 -14.85 5.18 -1.07
C ALA A 397 -16.10 4.87 -0.22
N ASN A 398 -16.61 3.65 -0.33
CA ASN A 398 -17.73 3.15 0.46
C ASN A 398 -17.37 2.81 1.92
N GLN A 399 -16.09 2.74 2.29
CA GLN A 399 -15.67 2.69 3.70
C GLN A 399 -15.62 4.09 4.34
N GLY A 400 -16.11 5.14 3.65
CA GLY A 400 -16.02 6.52 4.14
C GLY A 400 -14.66 7.19 3.89
N ILE A 401 -13.72 6.49 3.24
CA ILE A 401 -12.39 7.02 2.92
C ILE A 401 -12.47 7.87 1.64
N ASP A 402 -12.10 9.15 1.73
CA ASP A 402 -12.05 10.07 0.58
C ASP A 402 -10.87 9.72 -0.37
N LEU A 403 -11.10 8.71 -1.22
CA LEU A 403 -10.09 8.18 -2.15
C LEU A 403 -10.15 8.86 -3.54
N GLN A 404 -9.01 9.33 -4.02
CA GLN A 404 -8.78 9.68 -5.42
C GLN A 404 -7.77 8.70 -6.02
N ALA A 405 -8.22 7.90 -6.99
CA ALA A 405 -7.38 6.95 -7.71
C ALA A 405 -7.08 7.40 -9.14
N GLU A 406 -5.84 7.20 -9.58
CA GLU A 406 -5.42 7.38 -10.97
C GLU A 406 -4.71 6.15 -11.50
N TYR A 407 -4.98 5.78 -12.75
CA TYR A 407 -4.41 4.61 -13.40
C TYR A 407 -3.57 5.05 -14.59
N LEU A 408 -2.26 4.93 -14.49
CA LEU A 408 -1.31 5.39 -15.49
C LEU A 408 -0.49 4.23 -16.04
N GLY A 409 -0.40 4.11 -17.36
CA GLY A 409 0.64 3.29 -17.97
C GLY A 409 2.00 4.00 -17.84
N ILE A 410 3.12 3.28 -17.93
CA ILE A 410 4.43 3.93 -17.92
C ILE A 410 4.64 4.72 -19.21
N ALA A 411 4.61 4.03 -20.35
CA ALA A 411 4.76 4.62 -21.68
C ALA A 411 3.46 4.68 -22.47
N ASP A 412 2.61 3.65 -22.39
CA ASP A 412 1.44 3.49 -23.25
C ASP A 412 0.20 4.25 -22.76
N THR A 413 -0.49 4.89 -23.70
CA THR A 413 -1.73 5.65 -23.48
C THR A 413 -2.99 4.75 -23.49
N PRO A 414 -4.16 5.23 -23.05
CA PRO A 414 -5.38 4.42 -22.93
C PRO A 414 -5.77 3.62 -24.18
N GLY A 415 -5.99 2.31 -24.02
CA GLY A 415 -6.36 1.36 -25.08
C GLY A 415 -5.62 0.02 -24.95
N GLY A 416 -5.91 -0.96 -25.82
CA GLY A 416 -5.27 -2.28 -25.76
C GLY A 416 -5.87 -3.21 -24.71
N ALA A 417 -5.04 -4.00 -24.02
CA ALA A 417 -5.49 -4.92 -22.97
C ALA A 417 -5.87 -4.20 -21.66
N PHE A 418 -5.21 -3.07 -21.35
CA PHE A 418 -5.47 -2.25 -20.17
C PHE A 418 -6.53 -1.17 -20.45
N GLY A 419 -7.79 -1.58 -20.45
CA GLY A 419 -8.92 -0.68 -20.74
C GLY A 419 -9.20 0.40 -19.69
N CYS A 420 -8.61 0.28 -18.49
CA CYS A 420 -8.83 1.19 -17.35
C CYS A 420 -7.87 2.39 -17.31
N LEU A 421 -6.80 2.40 -18.11
CA LEU A 421 -5.81 3.48 -18.07
C LEU A 421 -6.45 4.82 -18.40
N THR A 422 -6.03 5.84 -17.66
CA THR A 422 -6.49 7.22 -17.83
C THR A 422 -5.51 8.05 -18.66
N ASP A 423 -4.21 7.78 -18.53
CA ASP A 423 -3.11 8.39 -19.29
C ASP A 423 -1.83 7.53 -19.16
N SER A 424 -0.66 8.08 -19.53
CA SER A 424 0.65 7.52 -19.19
C SER A 424 1.56 8.52 -18.47
N VAL A 425 2.53 8.01 -17.70
CA VAL A 425 3.52 8.82 -16.97
C VAL A 425 4.30 9.69 -17.95
N ILE A 426 4.80 9.10 -19.04
CA ILE A 426 5.53 9.83 -20.10
C ILE A 426 4.68 10.96 -20.70
N ASN A 427 3.40 10.71 -21.01
CA ASN A 427 2.55 11.71 -21.64
C ASN A 427 2.18 12.84 -20.67
N ARG A 428 1.93 12.51 -19.40
CA ARG A 428 1.44 13.46 -18.39
C ARG A 428 2.54 14.31 -17.76
N PHE A 429 3.67 13.69 -17.42
CA PHE A 429 4.74 14.35 -16.66
C PHE A 429 6.03 14.53 -17.47
N GLY A 430 6.15 13.88 -18.62
CA GLY A 430 7.37 13.86 -19.42
C GLY A 430 8.33 12.77 -18.99
N THR A 431 9.58 12.87 -19.45
CA THR A 431 10.59 11.81 -19.28
C THR A 431 11.72 12.18 -18.34
N THR A 432 11.79 13.40 -17.82
CA THR A 432 12.90 13.84 -16.96
C THR A 432 12.70 13.33 -15.54
N VAL A 433 13.61 12.49 -15.08
CA VAL A 433 13.59 11.96 -13.70
C VAL A 433 13.97 13.08 -12.71
N PRO A 434 13.19 13.29 -11.63
CA PRO A 434 13.41 14.39 -10.66
C PRO A 434 14.69 14.20 -9.83
N GLY A 435 15.15 15.27 -9.17
CA GLY A 435 16.33 15.23 -8.30
C GLY A 435 17.66 15.17 -9.06
N MET A 436 18.65 14.49 -8.47
CA MET A 436 19.96 14.22 -9.08
C MET A 436 20.13 12.71 -9.35
N PRO A 437 19.44 12.16 -10.36
CA PRO A 437 19.51 10.73 -10.63
C PRO A 437 20.93 10.28 -11.04
N PRO A 438 21.35 9.06 -10.67
CA PRO A 438 22.61 8.48 -11.12
C PRO A 438 22.73 8.43 -12.65
N ALA A 439 23.98 8.36 -13.15
CA ALA A 439 24.23 8.33 -14.59
C ALA A 439 23.57 7.12 -15.25
N GLY A 440 22.75 7.34 -16.29
CA GLY A 440 21.93 6.30 -16.93
C GLY A 440 20.48 6.23 -16.42
N ASN A 441 20.14 6.98 -15.38
CA ASN A 441 18.80 7.07 -14.80
C ASN A 441 18.11 8.43 -15.04
N GLU A 442 18.68 9.31 -15.84
CA GLU A 442 18.19 10.69 -15.99
C GLU A 442 16.90 10.82 -16.81
N THR A 443 16.61 9.81 -17.66
CA THR A 443 15.49 9.83 -18.61
C THR A 443 14.66 8.56 -18.52
N LEU A 444 13.38 8.69 -18.17
CA LEU A 444 12.36 7.63 -18.22
C LEU A 444 12.14 7.16 -19.66
N GLY A 445 12.16 5.85 -19.86
CA GLY A 445 11.95 5.19 -21.15
C GLY A 445 13.15 5.24 -22.08
N ASP A 446 14.32 5.73 -21.63
CA ASP A 446 15.57 5.61 -22.38
C ASP A 446 16.16 4.21 -22.18
N CYS A 447 15.53 3.24 -22.85
CA CYS A 447 15.89 1.84 -22.76
C CYS A 447 16.87 1.44 -23.88
N PRO A 448 17.83 0.53 -23.60
CA PRO A 448 18.83 0.08 -24.57
C PRO A 448 18.21 -0.71 -25.74
N GLY A 449 16.96 -1.18 -25.58
CA GLY A 449 16.16 -1.88 -26.58
C GLY A 449 16.48 -3.37 -26.67
N GLY A 450 15.50 -4.18 -27.07
CA GLY A 450 15.63 -5.64 -27.08
C GLY A 450 14.48 -6.26 -26.30
N SER A 451 14.81 -7.00 -25.23
CA SER A 451 13.84 -7.33 -24.18
C SER A 451 13.53 -6.11 -23.32
N GLU A 452 14.50 -5.23 -23.12
CA GLU A 452 14.34 -4.03 -22.29
C GLU A 452 13.50 -2.96 -23.02
N VAL A 453 12.33 -2.63 -22.49
CA VAL A 453 11.36 -1.72 -23.14
C VAL A 453 10.84 -0.62 -22.20
N PRO A 454 10.44 0.55 -22.74
CA PRO A 454 9.95 1.67 -21.93
C PRO A 454 8.69 1.40 -21.12
N SER A 455 7.88 0.40 -21.51
CA SER A 455 6.66 0.03 -20.80
C SER A 455 6.93 -0.69 -19.47
N GLU A 456 8.15 -1.17 -19.24
CA GLU A 456 8.56 -1.95 -18.05
C GLU A 456 9.37 -1.08 -17.05
N ASP A 457 9.54 0.21 -17.32
CA ASP A 457 10.45 1.11 -16.62
C ASP A 457 9.87 1.72 -15.33
N TRP A 458 9.49 0.85 -14.39
CA TRP A 458 8.59 1.21 -13.30
C TRP A 458 9.24 2.01 -12.16
N ALA A 459 10.53 1.89 -11.85
CA ALA A 459 11.16 2.67 -10.76
C ALA A 459 11.36 4.15 -11.14
N ARG A 460 11.83 4.44 -12.36
CA ARG A 460 11.94 5.82 -12.85
C ARG A 460 10.56 6.46 -13.01
N ALA A 461 9.57 5.68 -13.44
CA ALA A 461 8.19 6.15 -13.52
C ALA A 461 7.63 6.50 -12.14
N THR A 462 7.90 5.64 -11.14
CA THR A 462 7.52 5.85 -9.75
C THR A 462 8.15 7.12 -9.18
N SER A 463 9.43 7.36 -9.44
CA SER A 463 10.14 8.60 -9.04
C SER A 463 9.43 9.85 -9.59
N ILE A 464 9.06 9.83 -10.88
CA ILE A 464 8.38 10.94 -11.55
C ILE A 464 6.99 11.19 -10.95
N VAL A 465 6.22 10.13 -10.70
CA VAL A 465 4.89 10.25 -10.09
C VAL A 465 5.00 10.79 -8.66
N ALA A 466 5.90 10.26 -7.84
CA ALA A 466 6.11 10.71 -6.47
C ALA A 466 6.41 12.22 -6.40
N ALA A 467 7.27 12.73 -7.28
CA ALA A 467 7.66 14.14 -7.29
C ALA A 467 6.64 15.11 -7.92
N TYR A 468 5.96 14.69 -8.99
CA TYR A 468 5.21 15.63 -9.85
C TYR A 468 3.69 15.45 -9.83
N GLN A 469 3.18 14.39 -9.20
CA GLN A 469 1.75 14.23 -9.01
C GLN A 469 1.20 15.41 -8.16
N PRO A 470 0.11 16.07 -8.58
CA PRO A 470 -0.50 17.14 -7.80
C PRO A 470 -1.35 16.57 -6.65
N TRP A 471 -0.68 16.08 -5.61
CA TRP A 471 -1.29 15.53 -4.40
C TRP A 471 -2.23 16.54 -3.71
N ARG A 472 -3.39 16.07 -3.23
CA ARG A 472 -4.32 16.89 -2.45
C ARG A 472 -3.69 17.31 -1.12
N PRO A 473 -3.96 18.54 -0.63
CA PRO A 473 -3.41 18.99 0.65
C PRO A 473 -3.85 18.08 1.80
N GLY A 474 -2.88 17.61 2.60
CA GLY A 474 -3.14 16.72 3.73
C GLY A 474 -3.54 15.30 3.34
N ALA A 475 -3.46 14.93 2.05
CA ALA A 475 -3.75 13.58 1.63
C ALA A 475 -2.57 12.64 1.87
N LEU A 476 -2.89 11.41 2.25
CA LEU A 476 -1.99 10.27 2.21
C LEU A 476 -1.63 9.99 0.75
N ARG A 477 -0.34 9.88 0.44
CA ARG A 477 0.18 9.78 -0.94
C ARG A 477 0.69 8.37 -1.16
N ILE A 478 0.07 7.63 -2.05
CA ILE A 478 0.43 6.24 -2.33
C ILE A 478 0.72 6.08 -3.82
N VAL A 479 1.86 5.45 -4.14
CA VAL A 479 2.18 5.00 -5.49
C VAL A 479 2.26 3.48 -5.50
N VAL A 480 1.51 2.85 -6.40
CA VAL A 480 1.45 1.39 -6.56
C VAL A 480 2.03 1.04 -7.93
N PRO A 481 3.34 0.76 -8.03
CA PRO A 481 3.90 0.19 -9.25
C PRO A 481 3.42 -1.26 -9.41
N ILE A 482 2.98 -1.61 -10.61
CA ILE A 482 2.55 -2.97 -10.98
C ILE A 482 3.42 -3.45 -12.12
N SER A 483 4.21 -4.51 -11.93
CA SER A 483 5.10 -5.07 -12.97
C SER A 483 5.47 -6.53 -12.64
N ASP A 484 5.82 -7.33 -13.65
CA ASP A 484 6.43 -8.64 -13.44
C ASP A 484 7.95 -8.67 -13.72
N GLU A 485 8.52 -7.55 -14.22
CA GLU A 485 9.92 -7.41 -14.61
C GLU A 485 10.75 -6.41 -13.77
N GLY A 486 12.03 -6.23 -14.15
CA GLY A 486 13.01 -5.36 -13.49
C GLY A 486 12.63 -3.87 -13.43
N PRO A 487 12.95 -3.17 -12.32
CA PRO A 487 12.62 -1.75 -12.14
C PRO A 487 13.20 -0.77 -13.16
N TRP A 488 14.27 -1.13 -13.86
CA TRP A 488 14.85 -0.32 -14.92
C TRP A 488 14.66 -1.01 -16.28
N CYS A 489 13.69 -0.53 -17.06
CA CYS A 489 13.37 -1.07 -18.39
C CYS A 489 13.09 -2.59 -18.45
N GLY A 490 12.71 -3.23 -17.36
CA GLY A 490 12.43 -4.66 -17.33
C GLY A 490 13.67 -5.56 -17.27
N ASP A 491 13.64 -6.69 -17.97
CA ASP A 491 14.66 -7.74 -17.83
C ASP A 491 15.80 -7.65 -18.87
N PRO A 492 17.07 -7.89 -18.45
CA PRO A 492 17.48 -8.45 -17.16
C PRO A 492 17.82 -7.40 -16.08
N VAL A 493 17.53 -7.76 -14.83
CA VAL A 493 17.98 -6.99 -13.65
C VAL A 493 19.51 -6.85 -13.61
N ASN A 494 19.98 -5.62 -13.46
CA ASN A 494 21.38 -5.21 -13.45
C ASN A 494 21.62 -4.06 -12.44
N VAL A 495 22.75 -3.35 -12.57
CA VAL A 495 23.14 -2.28 -11.63
C VAL A 495 22.25 -1.03 -11.75
N PHE A 496 21.70 -0.76 -12.94
CA PHE A 496 20.81 0.39 -13.15
C PHE A 496 19.47 0.22 -12.43
N ASP A 497 19.03 -1.02 -12.19
CA ASP A 497 17.84 -1.33 -11.39
C ASP A 497 18.01 -0.94 -9.93
N ASP A 498 19.20 -1.19 -9.36
CA ASP A 498 19.52 -0.76 -7.99
C ASP A 498 19.50 0.76 -7.90
N ASP A 499 20.24 1.44 -8.77
CA ASP A 499 20.28 2.91 -8.85
C ASP A 499 18.88 3.53 -9.02
N ALA A 500 18.05 2.95 -9.90
CA ALA A 500 16.68 3.42 -10.12
C ALA A 500 15.80 3.22 -8.89
N THR A 501 15.95 2.09 -8.20
CA THR A 501 15.20 1.73 -6.99
C THR A 501 15.55 2.69 -5.85
N PHE A 502 16.84 2.89 -5.58
CA PHE A 502 17.31 3.82 -4.52
C PHE A 502 16.93 5.27 -4.80
N HIS A 503 17.02 5.69 -6.07
CA HIS A 503 16.57 7.02 -6.46
C HIS A 503 15.08 7.22 -6.22
N ALA A 504 14.25 6.20 -6.54
CA ALA A 504 12.82 6.25 -6.28
C ALA A 504 12.50 6.36 -4.77
N ILE A 505 13.22 5.64 -3.90
CA ILE A 505 13.11 5.76 -2.43
C ILE A 505 13.39 7.20 -1.99
N THR A 506 14.51 7.76 -2.44
CA THR A 506 14.94 9.11 -2.07
C THR A 506 13.88 10.15 -2.42
N ILE A 507 13.35 10.07 -3.64
CA ILE A 507 12.31 11.00 -4.11
C ILE A 507 10.99 10.81 -3.35
N ALA A 508 10.62 9.58 -3.03
CA ALA A 508 9.40 9.27 -2.31
C ALA A 508 9.44 9.76 -0.86
N LEU A 509 10.55 9.54 -0.15
CA LEU A 509 10.75 10.03 1.22
C LEU A 509 10.73 11.56 1.28
N GLY A 510 11.45 12.24 0.36
CA GLY A 510 11.40 13.70 0.26
C GLY A 510 10.01 14.26 -0.10
N GLY A 511 9.14 13.41 -0.66
CA GLY A 511 7.76 13.73 -1.00
C GLY A 511 6.72 13.18 -0.02
N GLU A 512 7.11 12.54 1.10
CA GLU A 512 6.20 11.82 2.02
C GLU A 512 5.24 10.89 1.25
N VAL A 513 5.77 10.13 0.30
CA VAL A 513 5.01 9.21 -0.57
C VAL A 513 5.31 7.77 -0.18
N ILE A 514 4.26 7.00 0.09
CA ILE A 514 4.31 5.57 0.35
C ILE A 514 4.35 4.84 -1.00
N ILE A 515 5.30 3.93 -1.18
CA ILE A 515 5.39 3.09 -2.37
C ILE A 515 5.02 1.66 -1.99
N SER A 516 4.00 1.09 -2.64
CA SER A 516 3.52 -0.26 -2.35
C SER A 516 3.46 -1.11 -3.63
N PRO A 517 4.53 -1.83 -4.00
CA PRO A 517 4.60 -2.56 -5.26
C PRO A 517 3.71 -3.81 -5.31
N LEU A 518 3.04 -4.02 -6.46
CA LEU A 518 2.36 -5.27 -6.79
C LEU A 518 3.15 -6.00 -7.89
N LEU A 519 3.70 -7.15 -7.55
CA LEU A 519 4.54 -7.94 -8.44
C LEU A 519 3.74 -9.10 -9.04
N GLY A 520 3.88 -9.32 -10.34
CA GLY A 520 3.20 -10.39 -11.05
C GLY A 520 3.83 -11.78 -10.84
N THR A 521 3.05 -12.83 -11.06
CA THR A 521 3.57 -14.20 -11.13
C THR A 521 4.65 -14.32 -12.19
N GLY A 522 5.82 -14.81 -11.80
CA GLY A 522 6.97 -14.96 -12.72
C GLY A 522 8.13 -14.02 -12.42
N SER A 523 7.91 -13.00 -11.58
CA SER A 523 8.99 -12.12 -11.11
C SER A 523 10.13 -12.92 -10.47
N SER A 524 11.36 -12.56 -10.85
CA SER A 524 12.54 -13.15 -10.25
C SER A 524 12.71 -12.68 -8.80
N GLN A 525 13.45 -13.45 -7.98
CA GLN A 525 13.74 -13.04 -6.60
C GLN A 525 14.40 -11.64 -6.54
N ALA A 526 15.20 -11.28 -7.54
CA ALA A 526 15.85 -9.97 -7.61
C ALA A 526 14.85 -8.81 -7.78
N VAL A 527 13.75 -9.04 -8.50
CA VAL A 527 12.64 -8.08 -8.66
C VAL A 527 11.88 -7.98 -7.34
N ILE A 528 11.57 -9.13 -6.73
CA ILE A 528 10.90 -9.21 -5.43
C ILE A 528 11.67 -8.45 -4.34
N ASP A 529 12.98 -8.68 -4.25
CA ASP A 529 13.83 -8.03 -3.25
C ASP A 529 13.83 -6.49 -3.40
N ARG A 530 13.76 -5.96 -4.63
CA ARG A 530 13.72 -4.51 -4.89
C ARG A 530 12.34 -3.90 -4.64
N GLY A 531 11.27 -4.62 -4.98
CA GLY A 531 9.91 -4.23 -4.60
C GLY A 531 9.75 -4.17 -3.07
N ALA A 532 10.28 -5.17 -2.38
CA ALA A 532 10.31 -5.20 -0.92
C ALA A 532 11.11 -4.04 -0.33
N LEU A 533 12.29 -3.75 -0.87
CA LEU A 533 13.12 -2.63 -0.42
C LEU A 533 12.41 -1.27 -0.55
N LEU A 534 11.71 -1.03 -1.67
CA LEU A 534 10.92 0.18 -1.87
C LEU A 534 9.77 0.32 -0.87
N ALA A 535 9.04 -0.78 -0.64
CA ALA A 535 7.96 -0.82 0.33
C ALA A 535 8.47 -0.55 1.75
N ASP A 536 9.46 -1.33 2.21
CA ASP A 536 10.01 -1.25 3.55
C ASP A 536 10.57 0.16 3.84
N ALA A 537 11.29 0.75 2.89
CA ALA A 537 11.90 2.07 3.06
C ALA A 537 10.88 3.22 3.11
N THR A 538 9.75 3.09 2.42
CA THR A 538 8.73 4.16 2.31
C THR A 538 7.51 3.93 3.20
N GLY A 539 7.52 2.88 4.04
CA GLY A 539 6.40 2.51 4.89
C GLY A 539 5.23 1.86 4.14
N GLY A 540 5.47 1.39 2.92
CA GLY A 540 4.50 0.66 2.11
C GLY A 540 4.52 -0.84 2.34
N GLU A 541 3.70 -1.54 1.57
CA GLU A 541 3.58 -3.00 1.57
C GLU A 541 3.80 -3.52 0.16
N TRP A 542 4.42 -4.69 0.01
CA TRP A 542 4.59 -5.32 -1.30
C TRP A 542 3.83 -6.64 -1.34
N THR A 543 3.38 -7.04 -2.53
CA THR A 543 2.72 -8.35 -2.71
C THR A 543 3.10 -8.99 -4.03
N LEU A 544 3.25 -10.32 -4.02
CA LEU A 544 3.33 -11.16 -5.20
C LEU A 544 1.95 -11.75 -5.50
N THR A 545 1.42 -11.51 -6.71
CA THR A 545 0.04 -11.86 -7.08
C THR A 545 0.01 -13.10 -7.98
N THR A 546 -0.95 -13.99 -7.81
CA THR A 546 -1.04 -15.30 -8.50
C THR A 546 -2.20 -15.43 -9.51
N GLU A 547 -2.51 -14.33 -10.21
CA GLU A 547 -3.62 -14.18 -11.17
C GLU A 547 -5.04 -14.07 -10.55
N GLY A 548 -5.19 -14.24 -9.23
CA GLY A 548 -6.47 -14.08 -8.52
C GLY A 548 -6.88 -12.62 -8.35
N GLY A 549 -8.06 -12.24 -8.88
CA GLY A 549 -8.59 -10.87 -8.73
C GLY A 549 -8.86 -10.44 -7.28
N GLN A 550 -9.02 -11.41 -6.37
CA GLN A 550 -9.20 -11.20 -4.92
C GLN A 550 -7.89 -10.90 -4.20
N GLU A 551 -6.77 -11.56 -4.54
CA GLU A 551 -5.47 -11.25 -3.95
C GLU A 551 -5.06 -9.80 -4.24
N ILE A 552 -5.25 -9.35 -5.48
CA ILE A 552 -5.01 -7.95 -5.86
C ILE A 552 -5.95 -7.01 -5.09
N PHE A 553 -7.23 -7.39 -4.94
CA PHE A 553 -8.20 -6.59 -4.20
C PHE A 553 -7.81 -6.43 -2.73
N ASP A 554 -7.42 -7.53 -2.08
CA ASP A 554 -7.04 -7.53 -0.67
C ASP A 554 -5.70 -6.85 -0.47
N SER A 555 -4.74 -7.06 -1.38
CA SER A 555 -3.43 -6.39 -1.33
C SER A 555 -3.60 -4.88 -1.35
N ILE A 556 -4.40 -4.34 -2.27
CA ILE A 556 -4.56 -2.89 -2.34
C ILE A 556 -5.49 -2.37 -1.23
N SER A 557 -6.50 -3.15 -0.83
CA SER A 557 -7.30 -2.81 0.36
C SER A 557 -6.41 -2.70 1.60
N ASN A 558 -5.52 -3.66 1.80
CA ASN A 558 -4.53 -3.65 2.86
C ASN A 558 -3.53 -2.52 2.70
N ILE A 559 -3.05 -2.20 1.50
CA ILE A 559 -2.16 -1.05 1.28
C ILE A 559 -2.83 0.23 1.77
N VAL A 560 -4.09 0.47 1.40
CA VAL A 560 -4.79 1.68 1.83
C VAL A 560 -5.12 1.65 3.31
N LEU A 561 -5.70 0.55 3.80
CA LEU A 561 -6.09 0.43 5.22
C LEU A 561 -4.88 0.42 6.15
N ALA A 562 -3.82 -0.33 5.83
CA ALA A 562 -2.58 -0.32 6.62
C ALA A 562 -1.91 1.05 6.57
N ALA A 563 -1.95 1.76 5.43
CA ALA A 563 -1.43 3.11 5.37
C ALA A 563 -2.32 4.10 6.16
N CYS A 564 -3.64 3.90 6.21
CA CYS A 564 -4.56 4.63 7.08
C CYS A 564 -4.26 4.36 8.56
N PHE A 565 -4.23 3.10 8.99
CA PHE A 565 -3.89 2.72 10.37
C PHE A 565 -2.49 3.19 10.74
N ARG A 566 -1.50 3.11 9.85
CA ARG A 566 -0.16 3.65 10.13
C ARG A 566 -0.15 5.13 10.44
N VAL A 567 -1.04 5.92 9.84
CA VAL A 567 -1.07 7.37 10.07
C VAL A 567 -2.04 7.79 11.18
N THR A 568 -2.84 6.86 11.72
CA THR A 568 -3.82 7.17 12.77
C THR A 568 -3.75 6.29 14.02
N ASP A 569 -3.16 5.10 13.98
CA ASP A 569 -2.84 4.16 15.08
C ASP A 569 -1.53 3.44 14.71
N CYS A 570 -0.45 4.20 14.73
CA CYS A 570 0.81 3.80 14.17
C CYS A 570 1.49 2.64 14.95
N ASN A 571 1.19 2.52 16.26
CA ASN A 571 1.67 1.43 17.11
C ASN A 571 0.74 0.20 17.11
N GLN A 572 -0.38 0.28 16.37
CA GLN A 572 -1.36 -0.78 16.12
C GLN A 572 -1.93 -1.39 17.41
N ASN A 573 -2.13 -0.57 18.43
CA ASN A 573 -2.65 -1.06 19.70
C ASN A 573 -4.19 -0.99 19.79
N GLY A 574 -4.84 -0.49 18.73
CA GLY A 574 -6.29 -0.30 18.62
C GLY A 574 -6.78 1.01 19.24
N ILE A 575 -5.89 1.96 19.53
CA ILE A 575 -6.21 3.28 20.05
C ILE A 575 -5.56 4.30 19.10
N PRO A 576 -6.32 5.24 18.53
CA PRO A 576 -5.72 6.24 17.65
C PRO A 576 -4.62 7.06 18.33
N ASP A 577 -3.61 7.48 17.57
CA ASP A 577 -2.41 8.19 18.00
C ASP A 577 -2.71 9.42 18.85
N ASP A 578 -3.65 10.26 18.41
CA ASP A 578 -4.12 11.43 19.16
C ASP A 578 -4.62 11.05 20.57
N CYS A 579 -5.26 9.89 20.68
CA CYS A 579 -5.85 9.36 21.91
C CYS A 579 -4.78 8.72 22.81
N ASP A 580 -3.79 8.07 22.19
CA ASP A 580 -2.62 7.53 22.88
C ASP A 580 -1.75 8.64 23.47
N ILE A 581 -1.52 9.72 22.73
CA ILE A 581 -0.82 10.92 23.21
C ILE A 581 -1.64 11.59 24.33
N ALA A 582 -2.94 11.82 24.11
CA ALA A 582 -3.80 12.50 25.10
C ALA A 582 -3.95 11.72 26.41
N SER A 583 -3.97 10.38 26.34
CA SER A 583 -4.03 9.49 27.49
C SER A 583 -2.66 9.27 28.16
N GLY A 584 -1.57 9.64 27.48
CA GLY A 584 -0.19 9.49 27.93
C GLY A 584 0.33 8.06 27.81
N HIS A 585 -0.26 7.24 26.94
CA HIS A 585 0.27 5.93 26.56
C HIS A 585 1.44 6.06 25.60
N SER A 586 1.39 7.03 24.68
CA SER A 586 2.49 7.36 23.78
C SER A 586 3.07 8.75 24.05
N ALA A 587 4.35 8.90 23.69
CA ALA A 587 5.10 10.14 23.82
C ALA A 587 5.09 10.89 22.48
N ASP A 588 5.04 12.22 22.54
CA ASP A 588 5.13 13.15 21.41
C ASP A 588 6.02 14.30 21.88
N VAL A 589 7.32 14.01 21.99
CA VAL A 589 8.33 14.79 22.72
C VAL A 589 9.30 15.50 21.79
N ASP A 590 9.47 15.01 20.56
CA ASP A 590 10.05 15.82 19.48
C ASP A 590 9.03 16.90 19.05
N PRO A 591 9.11 17.63 17.92
CA PRO A 591 8.30 18.85 17.80
C PRO A 591 6.80 18.56 17.67
N ALA A 592 6.10 18.38 18.80
CA ALA A 592 4.69 18.02 18.97
C ALA A 592 3.84 18.17 17.71
N ASP A 593 3.99 17.23 16.80
CA ASP A 593 3.43 17.28 15.45
C ASP A 593 2.20 16.39 15.31
N GLY A 594 1.84 15.70 16.40
CA GLY A 594 0.69 14.81 16.49
C GLY A 594 1.00 13.38 16.06
N ILE A 595 2.25 13.07 15.71
CA ILE A 595 2.70 11.71 15.41
C ILE A 595 3.48 11.19 16.63
N PRO A 596 3.10 10.07 17.25
CA PRO A 596 3.85 9.50 18.37
C PRO A 596 5.32 9.26 18.03
N ASP A 597 6.23 9.52 18.97
CA ASP A 597 7.69 9.37 18.80
C ASP A 597 8.03 7.95 18.26
N GLU A 598 7.32 6.93 18.72
CA GLU A 598 7.53 5.52 18.34
C GLU A 598 7.14 5.18 16.88
N CYS A 599 6.54 6.14 16.18
CA CYS A 599 5.91 5.96 14.88
C CYS A 599 6.53 6.79 13.76
N GLN A 600 7.53 7.58 14.10
CA GLN A 600 8.30 8.35 13.14
C GLN A 600 9.36 7.42 12.51
N ILE A 601 9.33 7.28 11.18
CA ILE A 601 10.18 6.39 10.36
C ILE A 601 11.17 7.24 9.55
N PRO A 602 12.46 6.84 9.36
CA PRO A 602 13.07 5.52 9.64
C PRO A 602 13.18 5.17 11.12
N ALA A 603 13.02 3.88 11.44
CA ALA A 603 13.07 3.39 12.81
C ALA A 603 14.51 3.04 13.22
N ASP A 604 15.06 3.89 14.11
CA ASP A 604 16.24 3.66 14.96
C ASP A 604 17.33 2.83 14.25
N CYS A 605 17.94 3.42 13.23
CA CYS A 605 18.90 2.69 12.38
C CYS A 605 20.13 2.19 13.17
N ASN A 606 20.45 2.86 14.27
CA ASN A 606 21.61 2.57 15.11
C ASN A 606 21.28 1.59 16.27
N GLY A 607 20.00 1.26 16.48
CA GLY A 607 19.50 0.24 17.41
C GLY A 607 19.69 0.62 18.88
N ASN A 608 19.58 1.90 19.23
CA ASN A 608 19.81 2.41 20.58
C ASN A 608 18.52 2.61 21.41
N ASP A 609 17.37 2.19 20.86
CA ASP A 609 16.02 2.34 21.38
C ASP A 609 15.55 3.82 21.50
N ILE A 610 16.14 4.74 20.70
CA ILE A 610 15.70 6.12 20.52
C ILE A 610 15.41 6.32 19.02
N PRO A 611 14.21 6.82 18.63
CA PRO A 611 13.89 7.07 17.22
C PRO A 611 14.83 8.11 16.57
N ASP A 612 15.25 7.86 15.33
CA ASP A 612 16.18 8.71 14.58
C ASP A 612 15.68 10.17 14.47
N ALA A 613 14.37 10.37 14.31
CA ALA A 613 13.74 11.70 14.27
C ALA A 613 13.96 12.50 15.58
N VAL A 614 13.84 11.83 16.72
CA VAL A 614 14.11 12.40 18.05
C VAL A 614 15.58 12.78 18.17
N GLU A 615 16.48 11.91 17.69
CA GLU A 615 17.92 12.14 17.75
C GLU A 615 18.36 13.30 16.84
N ILE A 616 17.82 13.40 15.62
CA ILE A 616 18.04 14.53 14.70
C ILE A 616 17.55 15.84 15.33
N TYR A 617 16.32 15.86 15.86
CA TYR A 617 15.73 17.06 16.48
C TYR A 617 16.53 17.55 17.68
N GLN A 618 17.04 16.62 18.50
CA GLN A 618 17.87 16.92 19.64
C GLN A 618 19.32 17.27 19.26
N GLY A 619 19.69 17.16 17.98
CA GLY A 619 21.05 17.37 17.47
C GLY A 619 22.05 16.34 17.99
N LEU A 620 21.59 15.12 18.25
CA LEU A 620 22.38 13.99 18.72
C LEU A 620 23.06 13.25 17.56
N ILE A 621 22.42 13.23 16.39
CA ILE A 621 22.96 12.69 15.14
C ILE A 621 22.85 13.72 14.00
N PRO A 622 23.78 13.72 13.02
CA PRO A 622 23.74 14.66 11.89
C PRO A 622 22.69 14.26 10.84
N ASP A 623 22.07 15.28 10.23
CA ASP A 623 21.24 15.21 9.01
C ASP A 623 21.63 16.44 8.17
N CYS A 624 22.66 16.28 7.36
CA CYS A 624 23.33 17.36 6.65
C CYS A 624 22.54 17.89 5.45
N ASN A 625 21.80 17.02 4.77
CA ASN A 625 21.02 17.33 3.57
C ASN A 625 19.55 17.65 3.90
N GLY A 626 19.13 17.44 5.15
CA GLY A 626 17.82 17.80 5.69
C GLY A 626 16.69 16.89 5.21
N ASN A 627 17.02 15.65 4.84
CA ASN A 627 16.05 14.68 4.30
C ASN A 627 15.36 13.84 5.39
N ARG A 628 15.65 14.10 6.68
CA ARG A 628 15.13 13.39 7.86
C ARG A 628 15.62 11.95 8.02
N ILE A 629 16.65 11.56 7.27
CA ILE A 629 17.41 10.32 7.48
C ILE A 629 18.75 10.75 8.06
N PRO A 630 19.21 10.16 9.18
CA PRO A 630 20.53 10.48 9.69
C PRO A 630 21.64 10.09 8.70
N ASP A 631 22.68 10.92 8.63
CA ASP A 631 23.84 10.76 7.74
C ASP A 631 24.39 9.31 7.77
N ASP A 632 24.54 8.71 8.95
CA ASP A 632 25.06 7.35 9.12
C ASP A 632 24.09 6.27 8.65
N CYS A 633 22.78 6.49 8.81
CA CYS A 633 21.75 5.62 8.26
C CYS A 633 21.75 5.67 6.73
N GLU A 634 21.97 6.86 6.12
CA GLU A 634 22.08 6.99 4.67
C GLU A 634 23.23 6.12 4.14
N VAL A 635 24.35 6.06 4.85
CA VAL A 635 25.49 5.19 4.52
C VAL A 635 25.17 3.71 4.76
N ILE A 636 24.53 3.36 5.88
CA ILE A 636 24.15 1.97 6.22
C ILE A 636 23.20 1.38 5.18
N TYR A 637 22.22 2.18 4.74
CA TYR A 637 21.21 1.78 3.77
C TYR A 637 21.69 1.90 2.32
N GLY A 638 22.91 2.41 2.08
CA GLY A 638 23.45 2.63 0.73
C GLY A 638 22.75 3.75 -0.03
N LEU A 639 22.07 4.65 0.68
CA LEU A 639 21.42 5.85 0.16
C LEU A 639 22.43 6.97 -0.13
N ALA A 640 23.59 6.93 0.53
CA ALA A 640 24.70 7.83 0.31
C ALA A 640 26.04 7.10 0.27
N THR A 641 26.98 7.62 -0.52
CA THR A 641 28.37 7.15 -0.57
C THR A 641 29.14 7.68 0.64
N ASP A 642 29.95 6.82 1.28
CA ASP A 642 30.95 7.19 2.30
C ASP A 642 32.29 6.59 1.88
N CYS A 643 33.00 7.33 1.04
CA CYS A 643 34.25 6.88 0.42
C CYS A 643 35.37 6.64 1.44
N ASN A 644 35.33 7.37 2.56
CA ASN A 644 36.40 7.40 3.54
C ASN A 644 36.10 6.55 4.81
N GLY A 645 34.90 5.99 4.89
CA GLY A 645 34.44 5.10 5.95
C GLY A 645 34.25 5.81 7.29
N ASN A 646 33.96 7.11 7.30
CA ASN A 646 33.79 7.90 8.52
C ASN A 646 32.36 7.87 9.08
N GLY A 647 31.40 7.29 8.35
CA GLY A 647 29.99 7.24 8.72
C GLY A 647 29.17 8.47 8.34
N ASN A 648 29.72 9.40 7.55
CA ASN A 648 29.02 10.55 6.97
C ASN A 648 28.99 10.42 5.44
N PRO A 649 27.89 10.84 4.77
CA PRO A 649 27.83 10.99 3.33
C PRO A 649 28.94 11.90 2.79
N ASP A 650 29.57 11.55 1.66
CA ASP A 650 30.60 12.38 1.03
C ASP A 650 30.07 13.76 0.60
N GLU A 651 28.79 13.85 0.25
CA GLU A 651 28.13 15.14 -0.03
C GLU A 651 28.09 16.07 1.19
N CYS A 652 28.25 15.49 2.37
CA CYS A 652 28.28 16.18 3.67
C CYS A 652 29.70 16.33 4.22
N ASP A 653 30.67 15.70 3.56
CA ASP A 653 32.10 15.96 3.67
C ASP A 653 32.48 17.18 2.81
N ILE A 654 31.94 18.36 3.16
CA ILE A 654 32.30 19.63 2.55
C ILE A 654 33.80 19.94 2.69
N ILE A 655 34.56 19.77 1.60
CA ILE A 655 35.85 20.42 1.37
C ILE A 655 35.70 21.40 0.19
N GLU A 656 35.05 22.54 0.43
CA GLU A 656 35.04 23.63 -0.56
C GLU A 656 36.27 24.56 -0.37
N ASP A 657 36.98 24.73 -1.48
CA ASP A 657 37.86 25.85 -1.86
C ASP A 657 39.36 25.81 -1.56
N GLY A 658 39.91 24.93 -0.73
CA GLY A 658 41.36 24.92 -0.49
C GLY A 658 41.89 26.22 0.16
N PHE A 659 41.01 27.03 0.76
CA PHE A 659 41.36 28.21 1.54
C PHE A 659 40.99 28.00 3.02
N PRO A 660 41.79 28.49 3.98
CA PRO A 660 41.48 28.37 5.40
C PRO A 660 40.18 29.09 5.76
N THR A 661 39.38 28.46 6.63
CA THR A 661 38.12 29.02 7.19
C THR A 661 38.26 29.46 8.65
N GLY A 662 39.43 29.25 9.27
CA GLY A 662 39.69 29.57 10.68
C GLY A 662 41.04 30.26 10.95
N LEU A 663 41.07 31.13 11.96
CA LEU A 663 42.30 31.77 12.49
C LEU A 663 42.53 31.37 13.95
N LEU A 664 43.76 30.97 14.29
CA LEU A 664 44.20 30.76 15.67
C LEU A 664 44.53 32.08 16.38
N GLU A 665 45.20 32.99 15.68
CA GLU A 665 45.70 34.24 16.26
C GLU A 665 45.66 35.36 15.22
N ASN A 666 45.02 36.49 15.56
CA ASN A 666 44.98 37.69 14.72
C ASN A 666 45.29 38.91 15.60
N THR A 667 46.52 39.41 15.52
CA THR A 667 46.97 40.56 16.34
C THR A 667 46.80 41.91 15.63
N THR A 668 46.38 41.89 14.35
CA THR A 668 46.24 43.08 13.48
C THR A 668 45.14 44.04 13.93
N GLY A 669 44.14 43.50 14.65
CA GLY A 669 42.92 44.21 15.01
C GLY A 669 41.91 44.33 13.86
N ALA A 670 42.15 43.67 12.72
CA ALA A 670 41.20 43.59 11.60
C ALA A 670 40.16 42.47 11.81
N GLU A 671 39.03 42.55 11.10
CA GLU A 671 38.02 41.48 11.11
C GLU A 671 38.58 40.20 10.49
N ASN A 672 38.32 39.05 11.11
CA ASN A 672 38.87 37.76 10.67
C ASN A 672 38.48 37.41 9.23
N SER A 673 37.29 37.79 8.80
CA SER A 673 36.78 37.55 7.43
C SER A 673 37.59 38.24 6.34
N ARG A 674 38.54 39.12 6.66
CA ARG A 674 39.47 39.74 5.69
C ARG A 674 40.67 38.87 5.34
N PHE A 675 40.86 37.75 6.03
CA PHE A 675 42.00 36.88 5.82
C PHE A 675 41.57 35.48 5.37
N LEU A 676 40.27 35.20 5.34
CA LEU A 676 39.69 33.87 5.09
C LEU A 676 39.02 33.86 3.72
N GLY A 677 39.10 32.73 3.02
CA GLY A 677 38.57 32.56 1.68
C GLY A 677 39.59 32.81 0.55
N PRO A 678 39.12 32.78 -0.73
CA PRO A 678 39.96 32.97 -1.91
C PRO A 678 40.50 34.40 -2.05
N PRO A 679 41.56 34.63 -2.85
CA PRO A 679 42.02 35.98 -3.20
C PRO A 679 40.88 36.78 -3.85
N ASP A 680 40.48 37.89 -3.21
CA ASP A 680 39.33 38.71 -3.62
C ASP A 680 39.63 40.22 -3.63
N ASP A 681 40.92 40.58 -3.53
CA ASP A 681 41.43 41.94 -3.36
C ASP A 681 40.93 42.63 -2.06
N VAL A 682 40.38 41.88 -1.08
CA VAL A 682 40.04 42.36 0.26
C VAL A 682 41.20 42.11 1.22
N TYR A 683 42.22 42.94 1.11
CA TYR A 683 43.47 42.77 1.84
C TYR A 683 43.57 43.56 3.15
N TRP A 684 44.64 43.26 3.91
CA TRP A 684 45.08 44.07 5.05
C TRP A 684 46.60 44.04 5.26
N GLY A 685 47.19 45.24 5.42
CA GLY A 685 48.61 45.40 5.70
C GLY A 685 48.99 44.99 7.12
N LEU A 686 49.92 44.04 7.26
CA LEU A 686 50.33 43.45 8.53
C LEU A 686 51.20 44.37 9.39
N GLY A 687 51.93 45.31 8.81
CA GLY A 687 52.91 46.14 9.51
C GLY A 687 53.96 45.29 10.24
N GLY A 688 54.03 45.44 11.57
CA GLY A 688 54.86 44.63 12.47
C GLY A 688 54.07 43.60 13.29
N GLN A 689 52.89 43.17 12.83
CA GLN A 689 51.94 42.33 13.56
C GLN A 689 51.77 40.96 12.87
N ILE A 690 51.04 40.04 13.52
CA ILE A 690 50.97 38.62 13.14
C ILE A 690 49.52 38.16 12.89
N VAL A 691 49.38 37.20 11.96
CA VAL A 691 48.16 36.43 11.68
C VAL A 691 48.53 34.94 11.61
N THR A 692 47.76 34.07 12.25
CA THR A 692 47.94 32.61 12.26
C THR A 692 46.64 31.92 11.86
N PHE A 693 46.72 31.13 10.80
CA PHE A 693 45.67 30.26 10.27
C PHE A 693 45.64 28.93 11.02
N ASP A 694 44.44 28.44 11.34
CA ASP A 694 44.21 27.09 11.89
C ASP A 694 43.44 26.25 10.87
N LEU A 695 44.08 25.18 10.41
CA LEU A 695 43.54 24.27 9.40
C LEU A 695 42.85 23.05 10.07
N THR A 696 41.91 23.26 10.98
CA THR A 696 41.35 22.24 11.89
C THR A 696 40.79 20.96 11.21
N PHE A 697 41.33 19.76 11.57
CA PHE A 697 40.82 18.35 11.38
C PHE A 697 41.15 17.55 10.09
N PRO A 698 41.93 16.44 10.18
CA PRO A 698 43.33 16.39 10.62
C PRO A 698 44.26 16.91 9.48
N PRO A 699 45.56 17.22 9.74
CA PRO A 699 46.26 18.34 9.10
C PRO A 699 46.03 18.45 7.57
N TYR A 700 45.34 19.52 7.16
CA TYR A 700 45.07 19.85 5.74
C TYR A 700 46.32 20.26 4.97
N LEU A 701 47.52 20.13 5.53
CA LEU A 701 48.75 20.41 4.80
C LEU A 701 49.72 19.25 4.98
N THR A 702 49.91 18.51 3.90
CA THR A 702 50.79 17.35 3.81
C THR A 702 51.99 17.66 2.93
N ASP A 703 53.16 17.12 3.27
CA ASP A 703 54.39 17.29 2.49
C ASP A 703 54.28 16.51 1.17
N GLY A 704 53.87 17.23 0.13
CA GLY A 704 53.71 16.71 -1.22
C GLY A 704 54.93 17.00 -2.10
N PRO A 705 54.92 16.54 -3.37
CA PRO A 705 56.00 16.87 -4.29
C PRO A 705 56.01 18.36 -4.64
N GLY A 706 56.96 19.12 -4.08
CA GLY A 706 57.17 20.53 -4.45
C GLY A 706 56.47 21.49 -3.47
N ALA A 707 55.83 22.55 -3.98
CA ALA A 707 55.18 23.51 -3.10
C ALA A 707 53.82 22.98 -2.61
N ASP A 708 53.49 23.27 -1.36
CA ASP A 708 52.32 22.72 -0.66
C ASP A 708 51.26 23.78 -0.36
N PHE A 709 51.60 25.07 -0.33
CA PHE A 709 50.64 26.16 -0.17
C PHE A 709 51.13 27.48 -0.81
N ASN A 710 50.20 28.41 -1.01
CA ASN A 710 50.39 29.74 -1.57
C ASN A 710 50.15 30.83 -0.53
N VAL A 711 50.90 31.92 -0.64
CA VAL A 711 50.64 33.20 0.06
C VAL A 711 50.40 34.27 -0.98
N TYR A 712 49.30 35.02 -0.83
CA TYR A 712 48.87 36.05 -1.77
C TYR A 712 49.00 37.45 -1.15
N GLU A 713 49.73 38.33 -1.84
CA GLU A 713 49.74 39.78 -1.63
C GLU A 713 48.75 40.41 -2.62
N VAL A 714 48.10 41.51 -2.24
CA VAL A 714 47.24 42.24 -3.18
C VAL A 714 48.03 42.67 -4.41
N ASN A 715 47.43 42.53 -5.60
CA ASN A 715 48.07 42.82 -6.88
C ASN A 715 48.28 44.33 -7.17
N THR A 716 48.15 45.21 -6.17
CA THR A 716 48.32 46.66 -6.30
C THR A 716 49.44 47.17 -5.39
N GLY A 717 50.56 47.63 -5.96
CA GLY A 717 51.65 48.18 -5.17
C GLY A 717 53.02 47.71 -5.64
N ALA A 718 53.96 47.58 -4.72
CA ALA A 718 55.25 46.94 -4.96
C ALA A 718 55.30 45.66 -4.14
N ASN A 719 55.79 44.55 -4.71
CA ASN A 719 55.99 43.30 -3.96
C ASN A 719 56.72 43.56 -2.64
N GLU A 720 56.09 43.10 -1.56
CA GLU A 720 56.50 43.30 -0.18
C GLU A 720 56.84 41.99 0.53
N PHE A 721 57.05 40.87 -0.17
CA PHE A 721 57.41 39.58 0.45
C PHE A 721 58.71 39.62 1.28
N SER A 722 59.57 40.61 1.06
CA SER A 722 60.73 40.87 1.94
C SER A 722 60.36 41.44 3.32
N MET A 723 59.10 41.82 3.52
CA MET A 723 58.53 42.41 4.74
C MET A 723 57.60 41.44 5.48
N VAL A 724 57.56 40.16 5.13
CA VAL A 724 56.84 39.11 5.87
C VAL A 724 57.76 37.89 6.06
N SER A 725 57.57 37.15 7.14
CA SER A 725 58.13 35.81 7.32
C SER A 725 57.00 34.80 7.41
N VAL A 726 57.16 33.69 6.69
CA VAL A 726 56.17 32.61 6.60
C VAL A 726 56.63 31.43 7.43
N LEU A 727 55.84 31.07 8.43
CA LEU A 727 56.14 30.01 9.38
C LEU A 727 55.03 28.97 9.42
N VAL A 728 55.39 27.73 9.73
CA VAL A 728 54.47 26.62 9.88
C VAL A 728 54.62 25.94 11.23
N SER A 729 53.56 25.31 11.73
CA SER A 729 53.58 24.55 12.97
C SER A 729 52.61 23.37 12.92
N ALA A 730 52.98 22.26 13.57
CA ALA A 730 52.07 21.15 13.83
C ALA A 730 51.26 21.34 15.13
N ASP A 731 51.78 22.09 16.11
CA ASP A 731 51.22 22.17 17.48
C ASP A 731 50.69 23.56 17.86
N GLY A 732 50.90 24.57 17.01
CA GLY A 732 50.45 25.95 17.24
C GLY A 732 51.29 26.70 18.26
N VAL A 733 52.42 26.11 18.69
CA VAL A 733 53.33 26.67 19.70
C VAL A 733 54.74 26.83 19.12
N ASN A 734 55.24 25.81 18.42
CA ASN A 734 56.57 25.78 17.82
C ASN A 734 56.46 26.07 16.33
N PHE A 735 56.80 27.30 15.93
CA PHE A 735 56.78 27.74 14.54
C PHE A 735 58.17 27.65 13.91
N VAL A 736 58.23 27.11 12.69
CA VAL A 736 59.46 26.98 11.89
C VAL A 736 59.28 27.75 10.59
N SER A 737 60.25 28.60 10.26
CA SER A 737 60.25 29.39 9.03
C SER A 737 60.40 28.48 7.80
N VAL A 738 59.58 28.72 6.77
CA VAL A 738 59.68 28.08 5.45
C VAL A 738 60.14 29.05 4.36
N ASP A 739 60.51 30.29 4.70
CA ASP A 739 61.05 31.28 3.75
C ASP A 739 62.15 30.75 2.80
N SER A 740 62.94 29.75 3.21
CA SER A 740 63.97 29.15 2.34
C SER A 740 63.42 28.35 1.16
N SER A 741 62.15 27.93 1.20
CA SER A 741 61.48 27.21 0.11
C SER A 741 60.73 28.11 -0.86
N MET A 742 60.66 29.42 -0.59
CA MET A 742 59.86 30.35 -1.38
C MET A 742 60.15 30.22 -2.88
N GLY A 743 59.13 29.84 -3.64
CA GLY A 743 59.22 29.47 -5.04
C GLY A 743 58.30 30.28 -5.95
N PRO A 744 58.31 30.00 -7.27
CA PRO A 744 57.31 30.55 -8.18
C PRO A 744 55.91 30.03 -7.84
N TRP A 745 54.89 30.83 -8.16
CA TRP A 745 53.48 30.49 -7.98
C TRP A 745 53.08 29.18 -8.67
N VAL A 746 52.36 28.34 -7.93
CA VAL A 746 51.65 27.13 -8.39
C VAL A 746 50.14 27.43 -8.34
N PRO A 747 49.41 27.37 -9.47
CA PRO A 747 47.98 27.70 -9.51
C PRO A 747 47.10 26.76 -8.67
N ILE A 748 46.02 27.28 -8.08
CA ILE A 748 44.93 26.53 -7.42
C ILE A 748 43.61 26.82 -8.16
N ALA A 749 42.76 25.81 -8.34
CA ALA A 749 41.46 25.98 -9.00
C ALA A 749 40.55 26.91 -8.16
N GLY A 750 39.85 27.84 -8.82
CA GLY A 750 39.08 28.90 -8.14
C GLY A 750 39.85 30.21 -7.93
N ASP A 751 41.18 30.24 -8.17
CA ASP A 751 41.94 31.49 -8.24
C ASP A 751 41.40 32.38 -9.38
N VAL A 752 40.88 33.57 -9.05
CA VAL A 752 40.56 34.58 -10.05
C VAL A 752 41.87 35.07 -10.69
N VAL A 753 42.14 34.69 -11.94
CA VAL A 753 43.29 35.20 -12.69
C VAL A 753 43.00 36.61 -13.20
N PRO A 754 43.81 37.61 -12.80
CA PRO A 754 44.27 38.58 -13.78
C PRO A 754 45.76 38.94 -13.65
N GLY A 755 46.57 38.41 -14.57
CA GLY A 755 47.51 39.22 -15.37
C GLY A 755 48.81 39.78 -14.76
N ASP A 756 49.03 39.79 -13.45
CA ASP A 756 50.29 40.28 -12.82
C ASP A 756 50.72 39.49 -11.55
N THR A 757 50.06 38.35 -11.26
CA THR A 757 50.16 37.63 -9.96
C THR A 757 51.49 36.93 -9.68
N ALA A 758 52.30 36.58 -10.69
CA ALA A 758 53.58 35.88 -10.45
C ALA A 758 54.59 36.70 -9.61
N ALA A 759 54.39 38.02 -9.52
CA ALA A 759 55.17 38.91 -8.66
C ALA A 759 54.51 39.20 -7.32
N PHE A 760 53.25 38.85 -7.09
CA PHE A 760 52.50 39.12 -5.84
C PHE A 760 52.00 37.84 -5.16
N THR A 761 52.47 36.68 -5.63
CA THR A 761 52.12 35.37 -5.09
C THR A 761 53.36 34.50 -5.07
N HIS A 762 53.60 33.85 -3.93
CA HIS A 762 54.67 32.87 -3.79
C HIS A 762 54.16 31.59 -3.17
N SER A 763 54.71 30.46 -3.64
CA SER A 763 54.42 29.14 -3.11
C SER A 763 55.53 28.66 -2.18
N TYR A 764 55.15 27.87 -1.19
CA TYR A 764 56.05 27.40 -0.12
C TYR A 764 55.91 25.89 0.05
N ASP A 765 57.02 25.24 0.36
CA ASP A 765 57.17 23.79 0.54
C ASP A 765 57.46 23.53 2.03
N ILE A 766 56.62 22.73 2.68
CA ILE A 766 56.73 22.47 4.12
C ILE A 766 57.89 21.54 4.46
N ALA A 767 58.47 20.80 3.50
CA ALA A 767 59.66 19.99 3.72
C ALA A 767 60.82 20.82 4.28
N ALA A 768 60.87 22.13 3.99
CA ALA A 768 61.87 23.04 4.57
C ALA A 768 61.78 23.16 6.10
N SER A 769 60.62 22.88 6.69
CA SER A 769 60.42 22.81 8.14
C SER A 769 60.88 21.48 8.76
N GLY A 770 61.03 20.43 7.95
CA GLY A 770 61.27 19.06 8.39
C GLY A 770 60.05 18.35 8.99
N LEU A 771 58.85 18.91 8.84
CA LEU A 771 57.58 18.32 9.24
C LEU A 771 56.92 17.65 8.04
N SER A 772 56.34 16.47 8.23
CA SER A 772 55.58 15.78 7.17
C SER A 772 54.14 16.24 7.06
N ASN A 773 53.60 16.85 8.13
CA ASN A 773 52.25 17.41 8.18
C ASN A 773 52.24 18.67 9.06
N VAL A 774 51.43 19.65 8.68
CA VAL A 774 51.30 20.96 9.35
C VAL A 774 49.82 21.27 9.57
N ARG A 775 49.50 21.91 10.71
CA ARG A 775 48.15 22.38 11.02
C ARG A 775 48.02 23.90 10.99
N TYR A 776 49.10 24.62 11.25
CA TYR A 776 49.07 26.06 11.41
C TYR A 776 50.04 26.73 10.45
N ILE A 777 49.57 27.76 9.75
CA ILE A 777 50.39 28.68 8.96
C ILE A 777 50.36 30.04 9.67
N ARG A 778 51.53 30.63 9.90
CA ARG A 778 51.69 31.94 10.54
C ARG A 778 52.44 32.89 9.62
N LEU A 779 51.92 34.10 9.50
CA LEU A 779 52.57 35.21 8.82
C LEU A 779 52.97 36.26 9.85
N ASP A 780 54.29 36.51 9.94
CA ASP A 780 54.88 37.52 10.81
C ASP A 780 55.29 38.75 9.97
N GLY A 781 54.62 39.89 10.19
CA GLY A 781 54.99 41.15 9.56
C GLY A 781 56.33 41.69 10.07
N ASN A 782 57.28 41.90 9.17
CA ASN A 782 58.62 42.44 9.45
C ASN A 782 58.74 43.97 9.18
N GLY A 783 57.62 44.65 8.93
CA GLY A 783 57.56 46.09 8.69
C GLY A 783 57.74 46.94 9.96
N THR A 784 57.75 48.27 9.78
CA THR A 784 57.75 49.23 10.90
C THR A 784 56.42 49.98 10.96
N GLY A 785 55.68 49.89 12.07
CA GLY A 785 54.40 50.58 12.25
C GLY A 785 53.30 49.66 12.81
N GLY A 786 52.08 50.20 12.99
CA GLY A 786 50.89 49.39 13.26
C GLY A 786 50.27 48.86 11.96
N ALA A 787 49.48 47.78 12.06
CA ALA A 787 48.71 47.24 10.93
C ALA A 787 47.67 48.24 10.40
N GLY A 788 47.28 48.11 9.13
CA GLY A 788 46.41 49.06 8.43
C GLY A 788 46.39 48.86 6.92
N ALA A 789 45.55 49.62 6.21
CA ALA A 789 45.16 49.34 4.82
C ALA A 789 46.26 49.40 3.74
N SER A 790 47.52 49.74 4.06
CA SER A 790 48.66 49.66 3.11
C SER A 790 50.01 49.79 3.84
N THR A 791 50.13 49.10 4.97
CA THR A 791 51.30 49.20 5.85
C THR A 791 51.97 47.85 5.99
N GLY A 792 53.21 47.73 5.51
CA GLY A 792 53.95 46.47 5.56
C GLY A 792 53.54 45.56 4.41
N PHE A 793 53.45 44.25 4.66
CA PHE A 793 52.97 43.26 3.70
C PHE A 793 51.44 43.27 3.64
N ASP A 794 50.88 43.54 2.46
CA ASP A 794 49.44 43.65 2.20
C ASP A 794 48.82 42.28 1.89
N LEU A 795 48.55 41.50 2.95
CA LEU A 795 48.04 40.13 2.87
C LEU A 795 46.61 40.10 2.34
N ASP A 796 46.39 39.28 1.31
CA ASP A 796 45.09 39.02 0.69
C ASP A 796 44.55 37.65 1.12
N ALA A 797 45.27 36.56 0.85
CA ALA A 797 44.80 35.20 1.13
C ALA A 797 45.93 34.16 1.36
N ILE A 798 45.54 32.94 1.76
CA ILE A 798 46.37 31.73 1.83
C ILE A 798 45.64 30.59 1.11
N GLY A 799 46.28 29.94 0.14
CA GLY A 799 45.69 28.79 -0.59
C GLY A 799 46.47 27.50 -0.36
N ILE A 800 45.80 26.36 -0.31
CA ILE A 800 46.35 25.03 -0.02
C ILE A 800 46.51 24.26 -1.34
N ILE A 801 47.72 23.77 -1.62
CA ILE A 801 48.04 22.97 -2.82
C ILE A 801 47.95 21.47 -2.49
N HIS A 802 48.58 21.03 -1.39
CA HIS A 802 48.58 19.62 -0.97
C HIS A 802 47.78 19.43 0.33
N GLY A 803 46.45 19.42 0.16
CA GLY A 803 45.45 19.07 1.17
C GLY A 803 45.30 17.56 1.37
N GLY A 804 45.08 17.12 2.61
CA GLY A 804 44.86 15.71 2.90
C GLY A 804 43.42 15.27 2.64
N LEU A 805 43.18 14.59 1.51
CA LEU A 805 42.33 13.39 1.41
C LEU A 805 43.05 12.38 0.48
N SER A 806 42.98 11.10 0.82
CA SER A 806 43.88 10.06 0.30
C SER A 806 43.65 9.65 -1.16
N VAL A 807 44.73 9.14 -1.78
CA VAL A 807 44.76 8.37 -3.03
C VAL A 807 44.20 6.96 -2.76
N ASP A 808 43.24 6.50 -3.59
CA ASP A 808 42.52 5.21 -3.48
C ASP A 808 41.76 5.08 -2.14
N GLY A 809 40.62 5.79 -2.04
CA GLY A 809 39.86 5.98 -0.79
C GLY A 809 39.40 4.67 -0.15
N ASN A 810 39.03 3.69 -0.98
CA ASN A 810 38.56 2.38 -0.53
C ASN A 810 39.61 1.25 -0.69
N GLY A 811 40.79 1.53 -1.26
CA GLY A 811 41.92 0.60 -1.36
C GLY A 811 41.67 -0.59 -2.29
N ASN A 812 40.66 -0.51 -3.15
CA ASN A 812 40.18 -1.65 -3.94
C ASN A 812 40.93 -1.77 -5.29
N GLY A 813 41.69 -0.74 -5.69
CA GLY A 813 42.44 -0.69 -6.94
C GLY A 813 41.57 -0.68 -8.22
N VAL A 814 40.29 -0.34 -8.08
CA VAL A 814 39.29 -0.23 -9.14
C VAL A 814 38.79 1.22 -9.16
N PRO A 815 38.99 1.96 -10.26
CA PRO A 815 38.46 3.32 -10.39
C PRO A 815 36.93 3.33 -10.28
N ASP A 816 36.38 3.93 -9.23
CA ASP A 816 34.95 4.07 -8.97
C ASP A 816 34.57 5.44 -8.39
N GLU A 817 33.32 5.60 -7.95
CA GLU A 817 32.82 6.85 -7.34
C GLU A 817 33.49 7.18 -6.00
N CYS A 818 34.16 6.21 -5.37
CA CYS A 818 35.05 6.44 -4.23
C CYS A 818 36.44 6.98 -4.58
N ASP A 819 36.71 7.18 -5.87
CA ASP A 819 37.90 7.81 -6.39
C ASP A 819 37.56 9.15 -7.05
N CYS A 820 37.44 10.22 -6.26
CA CYS A 820 37.18 11.55 -6.81
C CYS A 820 38.40 12.16 -7.54
N ARG A 821 38.32 12.11 -8.88
CA ARG A 821 38.87 13.05 -9.90
C ARG A 821 40.29 13.63 -9.67
N GLY A 822 41.28 12.75 -9.66
CA GLY A 822 42.60 13.11 -10.19
C GLY A 822 42.56 13.15 -11.73
N ASP A 823 42.52 14.36 -12.31
CA ASP A 823 42.91 14.72 -13.68
C ASP A 823 43.20 13.54 -14.65
N ALA A 824 42.17 13.04 -15.34
CA ALA A 824 42.30 11.95 -16.31
C ALA A 824 42.89 12.40 -17.68
N ASN A 825 43.26 13.66 -17.87
CA ASN A 825 43.78 14.18 -19.14
C ASN A 825 45.03 15.10 -19.06
N LEU A 826 45.62 15.33 -17.89
CA LEU A 826 46.81 16.16 -17.69
C LEU A 826 46.71 17.57 -18.31
N ASP A 827 45.53 18.20 -18.26
CA ASP A 827 45.35 19.57 -18.77
C ASP A 827 44.87 20.62 -17.75
N GLY A 828 44.65 20.23 -16.50
CA GLY A 828 44.35 21.14 -15.39
C GLY A 828 42.92 21.70 -15.44
N PHE A 829 42.27 21.75 -14.27
CA PHE A 829 41.05 22.54 -14.06
C PHE A 829 41.37 24.04 -14.06
#